data_AF-A0A4R0EGM2-F1
#
_entry.id   AF-A0A4R0EGM2-F1
#
_cell.length_a   1.000
_cell.length_b   1.000
_cell.length_c   1.000
_cell.angle_alpha   90.00
_cell.angle_beta   90.00
_cell.angle_gamma   90.00
#
_symmetry.space_group_name_H-M   'P 1'
#
loop_
_entity.id
_entity.type
_entity.pdbx_description
1 polymer ?
#
loop_
_entity_poly.entity_id
_entity_poly.type
_entity_poly.pdbx_seq_one_letter_code
_entity_poly.pdbx_strand_id
1 'polypeptide(L)'
;MVTQLMALVLLFFKSISYPRFGLNTVRIVDVASELTAATFSLNSWSPRALVQHNDILYISDYHPTPQILRYDLKNKRALSPITLSATNTLGRKVVWTDLTDIYIEQNRLYVATGTGQRVDVFNLNGAVAELVMSLGTGSSSGDQSSYAITYPMGVAANKDYVFVADQQNRINVWKQEDVKGVNDLSAKKISRLSLPTCVKGCVARLEVIGNQLYALTNAANSYVYDIDKIVAASDSTTLIEPNKTQNSIATVIVNSAQEGLVYAAQPSGRIESFKQQDVQAATTVLPSNVVDSAAQFRLKGQSQSQALALSNDLIVYGDELYTLGTNSITVLPLRRVKQKLYSETATPNRLLETQAMTQTRVLQDGESWSTLTNVAERHVFMDKILSAQLDRNKLRLQSYSAVPVRNLQIQAKLRQSNIWVNLVELDSLKPFSKTELPLQMNANTRFNRVDGQGSVQLEGLNQFVEMPADLFDDIRIHSETDTHVQKLNSIKAKWKIYFGTYDEPGKWCRITPVYAREWVIMMTNLAYMLSTSEFETLWFNHKAVMGHDFFGNAGKVDGPNGFYKAEDYARVYQDILNRDEVNLGVTNMGGGLGGWKVLGVDTWLFYGHYRLSGFRIIAHEFGHRWGGHNSAWAMAGYGFEPMVDWLNFYFQRRPGSLPYMDPNVNAFHLTPDTELCQGVNQNMVKGVATSAPWNKVDEYFKNNPINKN
;
A
#
# COMPACT_ATOMS: atom_id res chain seq x y z
N MET A 1 8.60 55.47 48.14
CA MET A 1 8.01 55.18 46.81
C MET A 1 9.07 54.79 45.77
N VAL A 2 10.17 54.11 46.16
CA VAL A 2 11.23 53.57 45.27
C VAL A 2 11.67 52.18 45.75
N THR A 3 10.79 51.42 46.41
CA THR A 3 11.10 50.08 46.94
C THR A 3 9.97 49.06 46.70
N GLN A 4 9.13 49.32 45.70
CA GLN A 4 8.15 48.34 45.18
C GLN A 4 8.24 48.11 43.66
N LEU A 5 9.13 48.82 42.96
CA LEU A 5 9.29 48.66 41.50
C LEU A 5 10.41 47.69 41.07
N MET A 6 11.26 47.23 41.99
CA MET A 6 12.34 46.26 41.67
C MET A 6 11.99 44.79 41.98
N ALA A 7 10.90 44.53 42.71
CA ALA A 7 10.43 43.17 42.98
C ALA A 7 9.52 42.60 41.86
N LEU A 8 9.04 43.44 40.94
CA LEU A 8 8.15 43.00 39.85
C LEU A 8 8.90 42.69 38.53
N VAL A 9 10.17 43.08 38.40
CA VAL A 9 10.96 42.90 37.16
C VAL A 9 11.80 41.61 37.18
N LEU A 10 11.99 40.98 38.34
CA LEU A 10 12.74 39.71 38.48
C LEU A 10 11.87 38.45 38.58
N LEU A 11 10.54 38.58 38.48
CA LEU A 11 9.59 37.46 38.41
C LEU A 11 9.04 37.20 36.99
N PHE A 12 9.47 37.97 35.98
CA PHE A 12 9.05 37.79 34.58
C PHE A 12 10.06 37.05 33.68
N PHE A 13 11.16 36.53 34.25
CA PHE A 13 12.11 35.66 33.54
C PHE A 13 12.28 34.32 34.27
N LYS A 14 11.22 33.53 34.38
CA LYS A 14 11.30 32.06 34.52
C LYS A 14 9.97 31.44 34.11
N SER A 15 10.07 30.48 33.19
CA SER A 15 9.01 29.71 32.51
C SER A 15 8.15 30.46 31.48
N ILE A 16 8.77 30.92 30.39
CA ILE A 16 8.12 30.80 29.09
C ILE A 16 8.22 29.31 28.71
N SER A 17 7.30 28.50 29.23
CA SER A 17 7.00 27.21 28.62
C SER A 17 6.24 27.52 27.35
N TYR A 18 6.96 27.57 26.22
CA TYR A 18 6.32 27.57 24.91
C TYR A 18 5.29 26.43 24.86
N PRO A 19 4.09 26.64 24.29
CA PRO A 19 3.15 25.57 24.12
C PRO A 19 3.82 24.49 23.26
N ARG A 20 4.07 23.33 23.88
CA ARG A 20 4.52 22.13 23.17
C ARG A 20 3.34 21.67 22.32
N PHE A 21 3.19 22.24 21.12
CA PHE A 21 2.29 21.71 20.11
C PHE A 21 2.88 20.39 19.61
N GLY A 22 2.57 19.29 20.29
CA GLY A 22 2.74 17.95 19.75
C GLY A 22 1.72 17.78 18.63
N LEU A 23 2.19 17.49 17.42
CA LEU A 23 1.32 17.36 16.25
C LEU A 23 0.45 16.11 16.33
N ASN A 24 1.08 14.97 16.61
CA ASN A 24 0.46 13.66 16.58
C ASN A 24 1.29 12.65 17.39
N THR A 25 0.59 11.68 17.99
CA THR A 25 1.20 10.41 18.44
C THR A 25 0.70 9.34 17.50
N VAL A 26 1.63 8.60 16.89
CA VAL A 26 1.30 7.49 15.97
C VAL A 26 1.72 6.17 16.60
N ARG A 27 0.96 5.10 16.39
CA ARG A 27 1.40 3.75 16.72
C ARG A 27 1.94 3.05 15.49
N ILE A 28 3.08 2.39 15.67
CA ILE A 28 3.80 1.69 14.61
C ILE A 28 4.12 0.29 15.09
N VAL A 29 4.00 -0.67 14.19
CA VAL A 29 4.35 -2.08 14.43
C VAL A 29 5.85 -2.21 14.66
N ASP A 30 6.23 -2.86 15.75
CA ASP A 30 7.59 -3.29 16.07
C ASP A 30 7.81 -4.75 15.62
N VAL A 31 8.95 -5.35 15.99
CA VAL A 31 9.26 -6.74 15.67
C VAL A 31 8.21 -7.69 16.23
N ALA A 32 7.59 -8.45 15.33
CA ALA A 32 6.50 -9.37 15.62
C ALA A 32 6.98 -10.73 16.11
N SER A 33 6.05 -11.49 16.67
CA SER A 33 6.21 -12.89 17.04
C SER A 33 4.98 -13.70 16.61
N GLU A 34 5.00 -15.02 16.80
CA GLU A 34 3.87 -15.88 16.43
C GLU A 34 3.52 -16.87 17.54
N LEU A 35 2.22 -17.16 17.65
CA LEU A 35 1.71 -18.34 18.32
C LEU A 35 1.37 -19.39 17.26
N THR A 36 1.79 -20.63 17.50
CA THR A 36 1.58 -21.76 16.60
C THR A 36 1.11 -22.98 17.39
N ALA A 37 0.80 -24.10 16.71
CA ALA A 37 0.49 -25.37 17.36
C ALA A 37 1.53 -25.75 18.45
N ALA A 38 2.81 -25.53 18.17
CA ALA A 38 3.90 -25.82 19.11
C ALA A 38 3.84 -24.99 20.39
N THR A 39 3.30 -23.77 20.35
CA THR A 39 3.07 -22.93 21.55
C THR A 39 2.16 -23.62 22.56
N PHE A 40 1.25 -24.47 22.09
CA PHE A 40 0.29 -25.24 22.88
C PHE A 40 0.68 -26.71 23.02
N SER A 41 1.93 -27.07 22.68
CA SER A 41 2.42 -28.46 22.66
C SER A 41 1.60 -29.38 21.74
N LEU A 42 1.09 -28.85 20.63
CA LEU A 42 0.36 -29.59 19.60
C LEU A 42 1.25 -29.80 18.36
N ASN A 43 1.08 -30.93 17.69
CA ASN A 43 1.77 -31.20 16.41
C ASN A 43 1.17 -30.39 15.25
N SER A 44 -0.11 -30.08 15.34
CA SER A 44 -0.87 -29.31 14.37
C SER A 44 -2.10 -28.71 15.05
N TRP A 45 -2.67 -27.68 14.43
CA TRP A 45 -3.87 -27.00 14.90
C TRP A 45 -4.63 -26.40 13.71
N SER A 46 -5.90 -26.08 13.90
CA SER A 46 -6.79 -25.42 12.94
C SER A 46 -7.62 -24.36 13.70
N PRO A 47 -6.97 -23.26 14.13
CA PRO A 47 -7.63 -22.19 14.85
C PRO A 47 -8.67 -21.49 13.95
N ARG A 48 -9.83 -21.16 14.52
CA ARG A 48 -10.96 -20.58 13.80
C ARG A 48 -11.34 -19.20 14.26
N ALA A 49 -11.30 -18.90 15.55
CA ALA A 49 -11.72 -17.62 16.11
C ALA A 49 -10.95 -17.31 17.39
N LEU A 50 -10.88 -16.02 17.72
CA LEU A 50 -10.16 -15.45 18.83
C LEU A 50 -11.10 -14.60 19.68
N VAL A 51 -11.00 -14.69 21.00
CA VAL A 51 -11.62 -13.72 21.90
C VAL A 51 -10.76 -13.52 23.13
N GLN A 52 -10.67 -12.28 23.62
CA GLN A 52 -9.90 -11.92 24.80
C GLN A 52 -10.84 -11.66 25.97
N HIS A 53 -10.49 -12.19 27.16
CA HIS A 53 -11.17 -11.89 28.41
C HIS A 53 -10.25 -12.10 29.60
N ASN A 54 -10.22 -11.17 30.56
CA ASN A 54 -9.41 -11.23 31.80
C ASN A 54 -7.96 -11.69 31.58
N ASP A 55 -7.21 -10.99 30.72
CA ASP A 55 -5.81 -11.32 30.36
C ASP A 55 -5.61 -12.71 29.71
N ILE A 56 -6.68 -13.38 29.29
CA ILE A 56 -6.61 -14.68 28.61
C ILE A 56 -7.11 -14.52 27.17
N LEU A 57 -6.35 -15.05 26.23
CA LEU A 57 -6.76 -15.29 24.85
C LEU A 57 -7.38 -16.69 24.75
N TYR A 58 -8.63 -16.75 24.32
CA TYR A 58 -9.35 -17.98 24.00
C TYR A 58 -9.31 -18.17 22.48
N ILE A 59 -9.02 -19.39 22.06
CA ILE A 59 -8.86 -19.74 20.64
C ILE A 59 -9.69 -20.99 20.38
N SER A 60 -10.66 -20.89 19.48
CA SER A 60 -11.40 -22.08 19.06
C SER A 60 -10.56 -22.88 18.07
N ASP A 61 -10.24 -24.12 18.39
CA ASP A 61 -9.39 -24.99 17.58
C ASP A 61 -10.15 -26.25 17.15
N TYR A 62 -10.14 -26.54 15.85
CA TYR A 62 -10.86 -27.68 15.27
C TYR A 62 -10.09 -29.01 15.30
N HIS A 63 -8.75 -29.02 15.44
CA HIS A 63 -7.90 -30.17 15.08
C HIS A 63 -7.85 -31.29 16.15
N PRO A 64 -7.76 -32.58 15.75
CA PRO A 64 -8.91 -33.42 15.33
C PRO A 64 -9.95 -33.64 16.47
N THR A 65 -9.65 -33.15 17.67
CA THR A 65 -10.52 -33.14 18.84
C THR A 65 -10.78 -31.67 19.16
N PRO A 66 -11.94 -31.12 18.78
CA PRO A 66 -12.20 -29.71 18.96
C PRO A 66 -12.12 -29.27 20.41
N GLN A 67 -11.48 -28.13 20.65
CA GLN A 67 -11.20 -27.60 21.98
C GLN A 67 -11.06 -26.07 21.95
N ILE A 68 -11.20 -25.43 23.10
CA ILE A 68 -10.86 -24.01 23.26
C ILE A 68 -9.49 -23.91 23.93
N LEU A 69 -8.47 -23.58 23.16
CA LEU A 69 -7.13 -23.31 23.69
C LEU A 69 -7.15 -21.99 24.46
N ARG A 70 -6.29 -21.90 25.48
CA ARG A 70 -6.18 -20.71 26.33
C ARG A 70 -4.73 -20.27 26.43
N TYR A 71 -4.48 -18.97 26.28
CA TYR A 71 -3.16 -18.38 26.38
C TYR A 71 -3.17 -17.20 27.33
N ASP A 72 -2.30 -17.24 28.33
CA ASP A 72 -2.09 -16.17 29.30
C ASP A 72 -1.35 -15.02 28.61
N LEU A 73 -2.08 -13.94 28.29
CA LEU A 73 -1.55 -12.79 27.56
C LEU A 73 -0.55 -11.98 28.40
N LYS A 74 -0.63 -12.07 29.73
CA LYS A 74 0.26 -11.36 30.66
C LYS A 74 1.57 -12.10 30.86
N ASN A 75 1.50 -13.40 31.16
CA ASN A 75 2.67 -14.24 31.45
C ASN A 75 3.21 -14.99 30.22
N LYS A 76 2.58 -14.80 29.05
CA LYS A 76 3.01 -15.34 27.75
C LYS A 76 3.17 -16.86 27.72
N ARG A 77 2.18 -17.59 28.25
CA ARG A 77 2.21 -19.07 28.33
C ARG A 77 0.86 -19.71 27.98
N ALA A 78 0.89 -20.91 27.42
CA ALA A 78 -0.31 -21.72 27.24
C ALA A 78 -0.88 -22.17 28.59
N LEU A 79 -2.21 -22.20 28.68
CA LEU A 79 -2.98 -22.73 29.80
C LEU A 79 -3.71 -24.02 29.35
N SER A 80 -4.21 -24.80 30.30
CA SER A 80 -5.01 -25.99 29.98
C SER A 80 -6.20 -25.61 29.10
N PRO A 81 -6.52 -26.37 28.03
CA PRO A 81 -7.66 -26.06 27.18
C PRO A 81 -8.99 -26.30 27.92
N ILE A 82 -10.06 -25.66 27.44
CA ILE A 82 -11.42 -26.08 27.76
C ILE A 82 -11.80 -27.18 26.78
N THR A 83 -12.17 -28.33 27.32
CA THR A 83 -12.65 -29.48 26.57
C THR A 83 -13.99 -29.92 27.14
N LEU A 84 -14.80 -30.56 26.31
CA LEU A 84 -16.00 -31.24 26.78
C LEU A 84 -15.69 -32.74 26.93
N SER A 85 -15.71 -33.24 28.16
CA SER A 85 -15.65 -34.68 28.42
C SER A 85 -16.59 -35.09 29.56
N ALA A 86 -17.30 -36.21 29.34
CA ALA A 86 -18.34 -36.80 30.19
C ALA A 86 -19.51 -35.86 30.60
N THR A 87 -20.51 -36.45 31.27
CA THR A 87 -21.81 -35.83 31.61
C THR A 87 -21.61 -34.48 32.30
N ASN A 88 -22.14 -33.42 31.69
CA ASN A 88 -22.05 -32.06 32.21
C ASN A 88 -22.99 -31.83 33.42
N THR A 89 -22.95 -30.62 33.98
CA THR A 89 -23.85 -30.16 35.06
C THR A 89 -25.34 -30.25 34.73
N LEU A 90 -25.71 -30.37 33.45
CA LEU A 90 -27.07 -30.57 32.96
C LEU A 90 -27.43 -32.05 32.71
N GLY A 91 -26.56 -33.00 33.08
CA GLY A 91 -26.82 -34.43 32.88
C GLY A 91 -26.63 -34.90 31.43
N ARG A 92 -26.09 -34.06 30.53
CA ARG A 92 -25.92 -34.36 29.09
C ARG A 92 -24.45 -34.63 28.73
N LYS A 93 -24.23 -35.59 27.85
CA LYS A 93 -22.93 -35.78 27.19
C LYS A 93 -22.91 -34.90 25.94
N VAL A 94 -22.21 -33.76 26.02
CA VAL A 94 -22.00 -32.86 24.88
C VAL A 94 -20.59 -33.11 24.35
N VAL A 95 -20.46 -33.28 23.05
CA VAL A 95 -19.17 -33.43 22.36
C VAL A 95 -19.13 -32.39 21.25
N TRP A 96 -17.99 -31.72 21.11
CA TRP A 96 -17.73 -30.88 19.96
C TRP A 96 -17.20 -31.73 18.82
N THR A 97 -17.87 -31.64 17.67
CA THR A 97 -17.44 -32.21 16.40
C THR A 97 -16.82 -31.16 15.50
N ASP A 98 -17.17 -29.89 15.72
CA ASP A 98 -16.58 -28.73 15.10
C ASP A 98 -16.74 -27.49 16.00
N LEU A 99 -15.96 -26.45 15.68
CA LEU A 99 -16.01 -25.14 16.30
C LEU A 99 -15.88 -24.09 15.20
N THR A 100 -16.84 -23.18 15.10
CA THR A 100 -16.89 -22.18 14.02
C THR A 100 -16.52 -20.79 14.51
N ASP A 101 -16.98 -20.42 15.71
CA ASP A 101 -16.77 -19.10 16.28
C ASP A 101 -16.89 -19.11 17.81
N ILE A 102 -16.32 -18.11 18.47
CA ILE A 102 -16.46 -17.89 19.92
C ILE A 102 -16.62 -16.41 20.24
N TYR A 103 -17.37 -16.12 21.30
CA TYR A 103 -17.55 -14.76 21.82
C TYR A 103 -17.63 -14.79 23.34
N ILE A 104 -17.21 -13.71 24.00
CA ILE A 104 -17.35 -13.57 25.44
C ILE A 104 -18.11 -12.29 25.76
N GLU A 105 -19.15 -12.41 26.57
CA GLU A 105 -19.87 -11.28 27.14
C GLU A 105 -20.27 -11.61 28.58
N GLN A 106 -20.07 -10.67 29.51
CA GLN A 106 -20.44 -10.82 30.94
C GLN A 106 -19.93 -12.13 31.60
N ASN A 107 -18.65 -12.49 31.39
CA ASN A 107 -18.04 -13.74 31.86
C ASN A 107 -18.71 -15.02 31.32
N ARG A 108 -19.44 -14.94 30.20
CA ARG A 108 -20.01 -16.10 29.52
C ARG A 108 -19.30 -16.30 28.18
N LEU A 109 -18.77 -17.50 27.96
CA LEU A 109 -18.18 -17.92 26.70
C LEU A 109 -19.25 -18.60 25.86
N TYR A 110 -19.57 -18.01 24.71
CA TYR A 110 -20.45 -18.54 23.69
C TYR A 110 -19.61 -19.28 22.66
N VAL A 111 -19.98 -20.52 22.37
CA VAL A 111 -19.21 -21.41 21.48
C VAL A 111 -20.12 -21.92 20.38
N ALA A 112 -19.93 -21.42 19.16
CA ALA A 112 -20.71 -21.83 18.00
C ALA A 112 -20.20 -23.16 17.43
N THR A 113 -21.14 -24.08 17.17
CA THR A 113 -20.86 -25.42 16.61
C THR A 113 -21.70 -25.61 15.36
N GLY A 114 -21.07 -25.60 14.18
CA GLY A 114 -21.77 -25.67 12.89
C GLY A 114 -22.52 -26.99 12.74
N THR A 115 -21.79 -28.10 12.77
CA THR A 115 -22.38 -29.46 12.70
C THR A 115 -23.17 -29.81 13.95
N GLY A 116 -22.83 -29.19 15.09
CA GLY A 116 -23.56 -29.34 16.35
C GLY A 116 -24.91 -28.62 16.39
N GLN A 117 -25.20 -27.74 15.42
CA GLN A 117 -26.48 -27.02 15.25
C GLN A 117 -26.91 -26.26 16.51
N ARG A 118 -25.93 -25.72 17.24
CA ARG A 118 -26.16 -25.03 18.52
C ARG A 118 -25.02 -24.08 18.86
N VAL A 119 -25.28 -23.20 19.82
CA VAL A 119 -24.26 -22.41 20.52
C VAL A 119 -24.23 -22.84 21.98
N ASP A 120 -23.11 -23.41 22.42
CA ASP A 120 -22.91 -23.83 23.82
C ASP A 120 -22.42 -22.63 24.65
N VAL A 121 -23.06 -22.37 25.79
CA VAL A 121 -22.74 -21.22 26.66
C VAL A 121 -22.10 -21.70 27.95
N PHE A 122 -20.90 -21.21 28.26
CA PHE A 122 -20.16 -21.55 29.47
C PHE A 122 -20.04 -20.37 30.41
N ASN A 123 -20.10 -20.63 31.71
CA ASN A 123 -19.77 -19.67 32.74
C ASN A 123 -18.26 -19.72 33.03
N LEU A 124 -17.60 -18.57 33.03
CA LEU A 124 -16.16 -18.42 33.28
C LEU A 124 -15.83 -17.95 34.71
N ASN A 125 -16.81 -17.75 35.59
CA ASN A 125 -16.57 -17.26 36.95
C ASN A 125 -15.89 -18.29 37.88
N GLY A 126 -15.93 -19.58 37.55
CA GLY A 126 -15.31 -20.65 38.33
C GLY A 126 -13.86 -20.94 37.91
N ALA A 127 -13.18 -21.80 38.67
CA ALA A 127 -11.84 -22.30 38.29
C ALA A 127 -11.86 -23.14 37.00
N VAL A 128 -13.01 -23.76 36.70
CA VAL A 128 -13.28 -24.54 35.50
C VAL A 128 -14.49 -23.92 34.80
N ALA A 129 -14.47 -23.90 33.47
CA ALA A 129 -15.61 -23.44 32.69
C ALA A 129 -16.76 -24.45 32.80
N GLU A 130 -17.95 -23.98 33.19
CA GLU A 130 -19.13 -24.82 33.39
C GLU A 130 -20.18 -24.54 32.32
N LEU A 131 -20.74 -25.59 31.70
CA LEU A 131 -21.82 -25.41 30.74
C LEU A 131 -23.08 -24.90 31.45
N VAL A 132 -23.62 -23.80 30.94
CA VAL A 132 -24.88 -23.20 31.40
C VAL A 132 -26.06 -23.76 30.62
N MET A 133 -25.96 -23.76 29.29
CA MET A 133 -26.99 -24.25 28.36
C MET A 133 -26.47 -24.28 26.92
N SER A 134 -27.25 -24.84 26.00
CA SER A 134 -27.08 -24.72 24.55
C SER A 134 -28.25 -23.96 23.92
N LEU A 135 -27.97 -22.93 23.12
CA LEU A 135 -28.95 -22.24 22.26
C LEU A 135 -29.15 -23.02 20.95
N GLY A 136 -30.38 -23.08 20.46
CA GLY A 136 -30.75 -23.96 19.34
C GLY A 136 -31.06 -25.38 19.82
N THR A 137 -31.68 -26.19 18.96
CA THR A 137 -32.18 -27.52 19.36
C THR A 137 -31.13 -28.64 19.23
N GLY A 138 -29.93 -28.33 18.74
CA GLY A 138 -28.94 -29.34 18.36
C GLY A 138 -29.31 -30.11 17.09
N SER A 139 -30.35 -29.67 16.38
CA SER A 139 -30.77 -30.22 15.09
C SER A 139 -31.09 -29.08 14.12
N SER A 140 -30.75 -29.27 12.85
CA SER A 140 -31.21 -28.41 11.75
C SER A 140 -32.65 -28.73 11.30
N SER A 141 -33.27 -29.78 11.87
CA SER A 141 -34.68 -30.10 11.65
C SER A 141 -35.57 -29.52 12.77
N GLY A 142 -36.86 -29.35 12.48
CA GLY A 142 -37.86 -28.82 13.42
C GLY A 142 -38.24 -27.37 13.14
N ASP A 143 -38.75 -26.69 14.17
CA ASP A 143 -39.19 -25.30 14.09
C ASP A 143 -37.99 -24.35 13.95
N GLN A 144 -37.55 -24.18 12.70
CA GLN A 144 -36.54 -23.20 12.28
C GLN A 144 -36.91 -21.78 12.70
N SER A 145 -38.21 -21.56 12.88
CA SER A 145 -38.72 -20.24 13.08
C SER A 145 -38.46 -19.76 14.52
N SER A 146 -38.73 -20.63 15.48
CA SER A 146 -38.68 -20.29 16.90
C SER A 146 -37.48 -20.87 17.64
N TYR A 147 -36.91 -22.00 17.20
CA TYR A 147 -35.96 -22.76 18.03
C TYR A 147 -34.74 -23.25 17.26
N ALA A 148 -34.93 -24.02 16.19
CA ALA A 148 -33.84 -24.71 15.49
C ALA A 148 -32.95 -23.74 14.69
N ILE A 149 -31.64 -23.98 14.64
CA ILE A 149 -30.68 -23.20 13.85
C ILE A 149 -29.98 -24.10 12.84
N THR A 150 -29.43 -23.51 11.78
CA THR A 150 -28.83 -24.28 10.68
C THR A 150 -27.40 -23.84 10.39
N TYR A 151 -26.43 -24.63 10.84
CA TYR A 151 -24.99 -24.43 10.74
C TYR A 151 -24.58 -23.05 11.25
N PRO A 152 -24.63 -22.80 12.57
CA PRO A 152 -24.19 -21.53 13.14
C PRO A 152 -22.70 -21.30 12.84
N MET A 153 -22.39 -20.08 12.42
CA MET A 153 -21.10 -19.71 11.84
C MET A 153 -20.41 -18.56 12.55
N GLY A 154 -21.19 -17.68 13.15
CA GLY A 154 -20.71 -16.52 13.87
C GLY A 154 -21.61 -16.25 15.07
N VAL A 155 -21.03 -15.80 16.18
CA VAL A 155 -21.74 -15.47 17.40
C VAL A 155 -21.23 -14.16 17.98
N ALA A 156 -22.15 -13.31 18.43
CA ALA A 156 -21.86 -12.16 19.26
C ALA A 156 -22.93 -12.01 20.34
N ALA A 157 -22.62 -11.31 21.42
CA ALA A 157 -23.59 -11.03 22.46
C ALA A 157 -23.36 -9.65 23.06
N ASN A 158 -24.40 -9.08 23.64
CA ASN A 158 -24.30 -7.91 24.51
C ASN A 158 -25.15 -8.15 25.77
N LYS A 159 -25.32 -7.11 26.58
CA LYS A 159 -26.11 -7.18 27.81
C LYS A 159 -27.59 -7.57 27.60
N ASP A 160 -28.15 -7.39 26.41
CA ASP A 160 -29.58 -7.55 26.13
C ASP A 160 -29.86 -8.77 25.22
N TYR A 161 -28.96 -9.10 24.29
CA TYR A 161 -29.20 -10.06 23.22
C TYR A 161 -28.00 -10.96 22.91
N VAL A 162 -28.31 -12.15 22.37
CA VAL A 162 -27.36 -13.05 21.72
C VAL A 162 -27.70 -13.13 20.23
N PHE A 163 -26.69 -12.94 19.38
CA PHE A 163 -26.76 -12.93 17.93
C PHE A 163 -26.03 -14.13 17.36
N VAL A 164 -26.68 -14.90 16.47
CA VAL A 164 -26.07 -16.07 15.84
C VAL A 164 -26.33 -16.10 14.35
N ALA A 165 -25.28 -15.88 13.56
CA ALA A 165 -25.33 -16.02 12.10
C ALA A 165 -25.38 -17.49 11.70
N ASP A 166 -26.24 -17.84 10.75
CA ASP A 166 -26.42 -19.21 10.27
C ASP A 166 -26.38 -19.28 8.72
N GLN A 167 -26.32 -20.48 8.14
CA GLN A 167 -26.19 -20.67 6.69
C GLN A 167 -27.47 -20.43 5.87
N GLN A 168 -28.52 -19.87 6.49
CA GLN A 168 -29.78 -19.52 5.82
C GLN A 168 -29.91 -18.02 5.57
N ASN A 169 -28.81 -17.31 5.33
CA ASN A 169 -28.77 -15.86 5.06
C ASN A 169 -29.42 -15.02 6.17
N ARG A 170 -29.21 -15.37 7.44
CA ARG A 170 -29.83 -14.67 8.56
C ARG A 170 -28.99 -14.71 9.83
N ILE A 171 -29.29 -13.78 10.73
CA ILE A 171 -28.78 -13.74 12.11
C ILE A 171 -29.97 -13.96 13.04
N ASN A 172 -29.91 -14.99 13.86
CA ASN A 172 -30.94 -15.32 14.84
C ASN A 172 -30.68 -14.56 16.14
N VAL A 173 -31.75 -14.07 16.79
CA VAL A 173 -31.65 -13.25 18.00
C VAL A 173 -32.41 -13.89 19.16
N TRP A 174 -31.73 -14.05 20.30
CA TRP A 174 -32.32 -14.40 21.59
C TRP A 174 -32.10 -13.26 22.57
N LYS A 175 -32.91 -13.23 23.64
CA LYS A 175 -32.60 -12.36 24.77
C LYS A 175 -31.53 -12.97 25.66
N GLN A 176 -30.66 -12.12 26.17
CA GLN A 176 -29.62 -12.49 27.13
C GLN A 176 -30.23 -13.01 28.45
N GLU A 177 -31.40 -12.52 28.84
CA GLU A 177 -32.13 -12.98 30.04
C GLU A 177 -32.61 -14.44 29.97
N ASP A 178 -32.72 -14.99 28.76
CA ASP A 178 -33.14 -16.37 28.50
C ASP A 178 -31.96 -17.35 28.56
N VAL A 179 -30.72 -16.85 28.69
CA VAL A 179 -29.52 -17.67 28.81
C VAL A 179 -29.42 -18.24 30.24
N LYS A 180 -30.20 -19.29 30.49
CA LYS A 180 -30.37 -20.00 31.77
C LYS A 180 -30.52 -21.50 31.52
N GLY A 181 -30.00 -22.33 32.42
CA GLY A 181 -30.03 -23.79 32.26
C GLY A 181 -31.42 -24.41 32.08
N VAL A 182 -32.47 -23.79 32.63
CA VAL A 182 -33.87 -24.22 32.42
C VAL A 182 -34.33 -24.14 30.96
N ASN A 183 -33.66 -23.33 30.13
CA ASN A 183 -33.97 -23.13 28.72
C ASN A 183 -33.04 -23.91 27.79
N ASP A 184 -32.26 -24.88 28.32
CA ASP A 184 -31.36 -25.71 27.51
C ASP A 184 -32.10 -26.34 26.32
N LEU A 185 -31.54 -26.15 25.12
CA LEU A 185 -32.09 -26.55 23.82
C LEU A 185 -33.50 -26.04 23.46
N SER A 186 -34.09 -25.18 24.28
CA SER A 186 -35.51 -24.81 24.20
C SER A 186 -35.75 -23.30 24.26
N ALA A 187 -34.69 -22.49 24.37
CA ALA A 187 -34.79 -21.03 24.31
C ALA A 187 -35.39 -20.55 22.98
N LYS A 188 -36.44 -19.74 23.07
CA LYS A 188 -37.16 -19.20 21.91
C LYS A 188 -36.43 -17.98 21.32
N LYS A 189 -36.26 -17.97 20.00
CA LYS A 189 -35.80 -16.80 19.24
C LYS A 189 -36.84 -15.69 19.31
N ILE A 190 -36.39 -14.45 19.47
CA ILE A 190 -37.29 -13.28 19.51
C ILE A 190 -37.33 -12.50 18.20
N SER A 191 -36.31 -12.63 17.35
CA SER A 191 -36.19 -11.88 16.10
C SER A 191 -35.15 -12.50 15.17
N ARG A 192 -35.08 -12.00 13.94
CA ARG A 192 -34.04 -12.33 12.96
C ARG A 192 -33.63 -11.12 12.15
N LEU A 193 -32.35 -11.03 11.84
CA LEU A 193 -31.78 -10.04 10.93
C LEU A 193 -31.49 -10.72 9.59
N SER A 194 -31.71 -10.00 8.50
CA SER A 194 -31.27 -10.41 7.16
C SER A 194 -29.76 -10.49 7.15
N LEU A 195 -29.15 -11.49 6.52
CA LEU A 195 -27.71 -11.52 6.25
C LEU A 195 -27.51 -11.94 4.79
N PRO A 196 -27.70 -11.00 3.85
CA PRO A 196 -27.65 -11.29 2.43
C PRO A 196 -26.31 -11.93 2.04
N THR A 197 -26.29 -12.73 0.98
CA THR A 197 -25.09 -13.38 0.41
C THR A 197 -24.40 -14.43 1.30
N CYS A 198 -24.87 -14.66 2.53
CA CYS A 198 -24.30 -15.65 3.44
C CYS A 198 -25.02 -17.01 3.32
N VAL A 199 -24.69 -17.73 2.26
CA VAL A 199 -25.18 -19.08 1.96
C VAL A 199 -24.18 -20.16 2.40
N LYS A 200 -24.43 -21.43 2.05
CA LYS A 200 -23.52 -22.57 2.32
C LYS A 200 -22.07 -22.23 1.94
N GLY A 201 -21.16 -22.32 2.92
CA GLY A 201 -19.74 -22.01 2.75
C GLY A 201 -19.34 -20.55 3.03
N CYS A 202 -20.30 -19.65 3.28
CA CYS A 202 -20.05 -18.37 3.93
C CYS A 202 -19.33 -18.59 5.27
N VAL A 203 -18.53 -17.64 5.73
CA VAL A 203 -18.14 -17.53 7.15
C VAL A 203 -18.47 -16.12 7.58
N ALA A 204 -19.20 -15.97 8.67
CA ALA A 204 -19.60 -14.68 9.19
C ALA A 204 -18.95 -14.40 10.54
N ARG A 205 -18.44 -13.18 10.72
CA ARG A 205 -17.98 -12.64 12.01
C ARG A 205 -18.97 -11.58 12.46
N LEU A 206 -19.32 -11.63 13.73
CA LEU A 206 -20.23 -10.67 14.35
C LEU A 206 -19.48 -9.87 15.40
N GLU A 207 -19.73 -8.56 15.47
CA GLU A 207 -19.18 -7.71 16.52
C GLU A 207 -20.17 -6.64 16.95
N VAL A 208 -20.28 -6.40 18.25
CA VAL A 208 -21.17 -5.37 18.80
C VAL A 208 -20.37 -4.11 19.14
N ILE A 209 -20.75 -2.97 18.57
CA ILE A 209 -20.08 -1.68 18.76
C ILE A 209 -21.09 -0.63 19.21
N GLY A 210 -21.23 -0.48 20.53
CA GLY A 210 -22.31 0.31 21.13
C GLY A 210 -23.68 -0.25 20.75
N ASN A 211 -24.49 0.53 20.05
CA ASN A 211 -25.85 0.14 19.65
C ASN A 211 -25.93 -0.46 18.24
N GLN A 212 -24.79 -0.83 17.65
CA GLN A 212 -24.74 -1.38 16.30
C GLN A 212 -24.18 -2.79 16.34
N LEU A 213 -24.77 -3.69 15.56
CA LEU A 213 -24.22 -5.01 15.27
C LEU A 213 -23.56 -4.98 13.89
N TYR A 214 -22.30 -5.35 13.82
CA TYR A 214 -21.55 -5.52 12.58
C TYR A 214 -21.54 -6.99 12.21
N ALA A 215 -21.83 -7.30 10.95
CA ALA A 215 -21.69 -8.64 10.39
C ALA A 215 -20.79 -8.58 9.16
N LEU A 216 -19.68 -9.32 9.21
CA LEU A 216 -18.67 -9.37 8.15
C LEU A 216 -18.61 -10.77 7.58
N THR A 217 -18.51 -10.90 6.26
CA THR A 217 -18.36 -12.20 5.60
C THR A 217 -16.93 -12.43 5.13
N ASN A 218 -16.55 -13.69 4.92
CA ASN A 218 -15.29 -14.07 4.27
C ASN A 218 -15.12 -13.53 2.83
N ALA A 219 -16.21 -13.13 2.17
CA ALA A 219 -16.18 -12.40 0.90
C ALA A 219 -15.97 -10.88 1.08
N ALA A 220 -15.71 -10.42 2.32
CA ALA A 220 -15.56 -9.04 2.72
C ALA A 220 -16.80 -8.16 2.48
N ASN A 221 -17.99 -8.75 2.50
CA ASN A 221 -19.24 -7.99 2.58
C ASN A 221 -19.48 -7.61 4.04
N SER A 222 -19.81 -6.35 4.28
CA SER A 222 -20.06 -5.81 5.62
C SER A 222 -21.46 -5.26 5.72
N TYR A 223 -22.18 -5.69 6.75
CA TYR A 223 -23.56 -5.29 7.06
C TYR A 223 -23.62 -4.74 8.48
N VAL A 224 -24.34 -3.64 8.68
CA VAL A 224 -24.54 -3.04 10.00
C VAL A 224 -26.03 -3.00 10.31
N TYR A 225 -26.38 -3.32 11.55
CA TYR A 225 -27.75 -3.30 12.05
C TYR A 225 -27.85 -2.38 13.25
N ASP A 226 -28.99 -1.72 13.39
CA ASP A 226 -29.33 -0.93 14.55
C ASP A 226 -30.03 -1.82 15.59
N ILE A 227 -29.40 -2.02 16.74
CA ILE A 227 -29.88 -2.93 17.79
C ILE A 227 -31.19 -2.42 18.40
N ASP A 228 -31.43 -1.11 18.44
CA ASP A 228 -32.68 -0.53 18.96
C ASP A 228 -33.90 -0.85 18.08
N LYS A 229 -33.69 -1.27 16.83
CA LYS A 229 -34.77 -1.71 15.93
C LYS A 229 -35.19 -3.16 16.17
N ILE A 230 -34.50 -3.88 17.06
CA ILE A 230 -34.88 -5.24 17.41
C ILE A 230 -36.16 -5.21 18.22
N VAL A 231 -37.23 -5.60 17.57
CA VAL A 231 -38.52 -5.84 18.20
C VAL A 231 -38.76 -7.33 18.32
N ALA A 232 -39.40 -7.76 19.41
CA ALA A 232 -39.87 -9.12 19.56
C ALA A 232 -40.99 -9.35 18.52
N ALA A 233 -40.66 -10.01 17.42
CA ALA A 233 -41.61 -10.23 16.34
C ALA A 233 -42.56 -11.37 16.73
N SER A 234 -43.87 -11.13 16.65
CA SER A 234 -44.89 -12.18 16.81
C SER A 234 -44.80 -13.21 15.67
N ASP A 235 -44.32 -12.78 14.51
CA ASP A 235 -43.97 -13.60 13.36
C ASP A 235 -42.46 -13.54 13.13
N SER A 236 -41.80 -14.64 13.48
CA SER A 236 -40.36 -14.81 13.35
C SER A 236 -39.85 -14.81 11.89
N THR A 237 -40.71 -14.81 10.86
CA THR A 237 -40.30 -14.84 9.45
C THR A 237 -39.86 -13.50 8.85
N THR A 238 -40.23 -12.37 9.46
CA THR A 238 -39.80 -11.06 8.97
C THR A 238 -38.36 -10.77 9.39
N LEU A 239 -37.50 -10.48 8.42
CA LEU A 239 -36.09 -10.16 8.65
C LEU A 239 -35.91 -8.65 8.82
N ILE A 240 -35.12 -8.23 9.82
CA ILE A 240 -34.66 -6.85 9.97
C ILE A 240 -33.49 -6.63 9.00
N GLU A 241 -33.64 -5.67 8.10
CA GLU A 241 -32.61 -5.33 7.12
C GLU A 241 -31.47 -4.48 7.71
N PRO A 242 -30.26 -4.57 7.17
CA PRO A 242 -29.14 -3.73 7.59
C PRO A 242 -29.40 -2.27 7.24
N ASN A 243 -28.95 -1.35 8.11
CA ASN A 243 -28.99 0.09 7.83
C ASN A 243 -27.77 0.57 7.03
N LYS A 244 -26.69 -0.21 6.97
CA LYS A 244 -25.50 0.07 6.16
C LYS A 244 -25.00 -1.21 5.48
N THR A 245 -24.53 -1.09 4.25
CA THR A 245 -23.92 -2.21 3.51
C THR A 245 -22.80 -1.71 2.62
N GLN A 246 -21.64 -2.38 2.66
CA GLN A 246 -20.51 -2.12 1.77
C GLN A 246 -19.75 -3.41 1.46
N ASN A 247 -19.15 -3.48 0.27
CA ASN A 247 -18.39 -4.64 -0.18
C ASN A 247 -16.89 -4.33 -0.20
N SER A 248 -16.07 -5.35 0.08
CA SER A 248 -14.61 -5.31 0.05
C SER A 248 -13.98 -4.27 1.00
N ILE A 249 -14.64 -3.99 2.13
CA ILE A 249 -14.14 -3.00 3.11
C ILE A 249 -13.38 -3.67 4.26
N ALA A 250 -13.95 -4.73 4.86
CA ALA A 250 -13.32 -5.43 5.97
C ALA A 250 -13.72 -6.91 6.01
N THR A 251 -12.83 -7.77 6.51
CA THR A 251 -13.11 -9.18 6.83
C THR A 251 -13.37 -9.41 8.30
N VAL A 252 -12.82 -8.56 9.17
CA VAL A 252 -12.96 -8.62 10.63
C VAL A 252 -13.02 -7.20 11.18
N ILE A 253 -13.89 -6.97 12.16
CA ILE A 253 -13.90 -5.75 12.97
C ILE A 253 -13.95 -6.17 14.43
N VAL A 254 -13.13 -5.52 15.27
CA VAL A 254 -13.14 -5.71 16.72
C VAL A 254 -13.10 -4.37 17.45
N ASN A 255 -13.90 -4.26 18.49
CA ASN A 255 -14.00 -3.11 19.34
C ASN A 255 -13.07 -3.24 20.56
N SER A 256 -12.05 -2.39 20.62
CA SER A 256 -11.24 -2.21 21.83
C SER A 256 -11.84 -1.09 22.67
N ALA A 257 -12.89 -1.42 23.43
CA ALA A 257 -13.62 -0.45 24.25
C ALA A 257 -12.71 0.26 25.27
N GLN A 258 -11.66 -0.41 25.76
CA GLN A 258 -10.68 0.17 26.68
C GLN A 258 -9.87 1.31 26.05
N GLU A 259 -9.58 1.21 24.74
CA GLU A 259 -8.85 2.25 24.01
C GLU A 259 -9.77 3.27 23.34
N GLY A 260 -11.09 3.01 23.29
CA GLY A 260 -12.05 3.81 22.52
C GLY A 260 -11.82 3.70 21.01
N LEU A 261 -11.23 2.59 20.56
CA LEU A 261 -10.85 2.35 19.17
C LEU A 261 -11.50 1.08 18.62
N VAL A 262 -11.80 1.12 17.33
CA VAL A 262 -12.28 0.00 16.54
C VAL A 262 -11.20 -0.37 15.54
N TYR A 263 -10.86 -1.64 15.45
CA TYR A 263 -9.87 -2.17 14.51
C TYR A 263 -10.58 -2.93 13.40
N ALA A 264 -10.18 -2.71 12.16
CA ALA A 264 -10.71 -3.41 11.01
C ALA A 264 -9.57 -4.00 10.17
N ALA A 265 -9.67 -5.30 9.86
CA ALA A 265 -8.80 -5.95 8.89
C ALA A 265 -9.42 -5.88 7.50
N GLN A 266 -8.68 -5.37 6.53
CA GLN A 266 -9.10 -5.23 5.14
C GLN A 266 -8.76 -6.49 4.32
N PRO A 267 -9.41 -6.69 3.16
CA PRO A 267 -9.06 -7.76 2.21
C PRO A 267 -7.60 -7.73 1.73
N SER A 268 -6.96 -6.56 1.79
CA SER A 268 -5.54 -6.37 1.45
C SER A 268 -4.58 -6.93 2.52
N GLY A 269 -5.08 -7.37 3.68
CA GLY A 269 -4.29 -7.74 4.85
C GLY A 269 -3.93 -6.56 5.76
N ARG A 270 -4.16 -5.32 5.30
CA ARG A 270 -3.96 -4.11 6.12
C ARG A 270 -4.95 -4.10 7.29
N ILE A 271 -4.47 -3.75 8.48
CA ILE A 271 -5.31 -3.52 9.67
C ILE A 271 -5.27 -2.03 10.00
N GLU A 272 -6.44 -1.43 10.16
CA GLU A 272 -6.58 0.00 10.49
C GLU A 272 -7.40 0.18 11.77
N SER A 273 -7.09 1.23 12.52
CA SER A 273 -7.88 1.62 13.69
C SER A 273 -8.63 2.92 13.45
N PHE A 274 -9.77 3.06 14.11
CA PHE A 274 -10.68 4.20 14.01
C PHE A 274 -11.19 4.57 15.40
N LYS A 275 -11.52 5.84 15.63
CA LYS A 275 -12.20 6.21 16.87
C LYS A 275 -13.60 5.60 16.88
N GLN A 276 -13.99 4.97 17.99
CA GLN A 276 -15.28 4.30 18.11
C GLN A 276 -16.46 5.26 17.82
N GLN A 277 -16.39 6.49 18.32
CA GLN A 277 -17.39 7.53 18.06
C GLN A 277 -17.55 7.85 16.56
N ASP A 278 -16.44 7.85 15.81
CA ASP A 278 -16.44 8.19 14.38
C ASP A 278 -17.03 7.03 13.57
N VAL A 279 -16.77 5.79 13.98
CA VAL A 279 -17.39 4.58 13.41
C VAL A 279 -18.90 4.58 13.60
N GLN A 280 -19.36 4.91 14.81
CA GLN A 280 -20.80 4.95 15.11
C GLN A 280 -21.52 6.06 14.35
N ALA A 281 -20.91 7.24 14.22
CA ALA A 281 -21.47 8.40 13.53
C ALA A 281 -21.35 8.34 11.99
N ALA A 282 -20.50 7.45 11.45
CA ALA A 282 -20.29 7.34 10.01
C ALA A 282 -21.58 6.97 9.27
N THR A 283 -21.75 7.52 8.06
CA THR A 283 -22.82 7.10 7.13
C THR A 283 -22.46 5.82 6.38
N THR A 284 -21.17 5.50 6.28
CA THR A 284 -20.59 4.26 5.76
C THR A 284 -20.34 3.25 6.89
N VAL A 285 -19.94 2.02 6.54
CA VAL A 285 -19.58 0.96 7.51
C VAL A 285 -18.35 1.36 8.31
N LEU A 286 -17.31 1.88 7.64
CA LEU A 286 -16.13 2.46 8.28
C LEU A 286 -15.93 3.92 7.81
N PRO A 287 -15.44 4.82 8.67
CA PRO A 287 -15.10 6.19 8.30
C PRO A 287 -13.77 6.25 7.53
N SER A 288 -13.45 7.40 6.92
CA SER A 288 -12.18 7.61 6.22
C SER A 288 -11.00 8.00 7.13
N ASN A 289 -11.29 8.41 8.36
CA ASN A 289 -10.30 8.99 9.28
C ASN A 289 -9.58 7.88 10.06
N VAL A 290 -8.54 7.30 9.44
CA VAL A 290 -7.69 6.27 10.06
C VAL A 290 -6.84 6.87 11.18
N VAL A 291 -6.83 6.22 12.34
CA VAL A 291 -6.00 6.58 13.51
C VAL A 291 -4.63 5.90 13.41
N ASP A 292 -4.59 4.58 13.26
CA ASP A 292 -3.35 3.81 13.05
C ASP A 292 -3.53 2.84 11.88
N SER A 293 -2.42 2.42 11.28
CA SER A 293 -2.42 1.42 10.21
C SER A 293 -1.28 0.43 10.39
N ALA A 294 -1.50 -0.82 10.04
CA ALA A 294 -0.48 -1.85 9.97
C ALA A 294 -0.68 -2.59 8.65
N ALA A 295 0.36 -2.62 7.81
CA ALA A 295 0.30 -3.34 6.53
C ALA A 295 1.46 -4.34 6.38
N GLN A 296 2.56 -4.08 7.09
CA GLN A 296 3.73 -4.92 7.07
C GLN A 296 4.26 -5.12 8.48
N PHE A 297 5.00 -6.19 8.66
CA PHE A 297 5.65 -6.53 9.90
C PHE A 297 6.93 -7.31 9.60
N ARG A 298 7.71 -7.60 10.63
CA ARG A 298 8.86 -8.49 10.50
C ARG A 298 8.89 -9.41 11.70
N LEU A 299 9.07 -10.70 11.44
CA LEU A 299 9.21 -11.68 12.50
C LEU A 299 10.60 -11.57 13.14
N LYS A 300 10.63 -11.78 14.45
CA LYS A 300 11.87 -11.84 15.22
C LYS A 300 12.86 -12.82 14.60
N GLY A 301 14.10 -12.35 14.36
CA GLY A 301 15.17 -13.13 13.75
C GLY A 301 15.17 -13.16 12.23
N GLN A 302 14.17 -12.59 11.56
CA GLN A 302 14.14 -12.45 10.10
C GLN A 302 14.68 -11.09 9.65
N SER A 303 15.26 -11.07 8.45
CA SER A 303 15.89 -9.89 7.85
C SER A 303 14.98 -9.08 6.94
N GLN A 304 13.87 -9.66 6.46
CA GLN A 304 12.95 -9.02 5.53
C GLN A 304 11.59 -8.76 6.17
N SER A 305 10.98 -7.63 5.80
CA SER A 305 9.59 -7.35 6.13
C SER A 305 8.64 -8.22 5.29
N GLN A 306 7.51 -8.58 5.88
CA GLN A 306 6.43 -9.35 5.28
C GLN A 306 5.17 -8.50 5.27
N ALA A 307 4.37 -8.64 4.21
CA ALA A 307 3.02 -8.08 4.22
C ALA A 307 2.14 -8.89 5.19
N LEU A 308 1.22 -8.21 5.86
CA LEU A 308 0.19 -8.89 6.64
C LEU A 308 -0.71 -9.69 5.68
N ALA A 309 -0.93 -10.95 6.03
CA ALA A 309 -1.90 -11.78 5.33
C ALA A 309 -3.32 -11.36 5.69
N LEU A 310 -4.29 -11.85 4.92
CA LEU A 310 -5.70 -11.71 5.26
C LEU A 310 -5.96 -12.25 6.67
N SER A 311 -6.63 -11.45 7.50
CA SER A 311 -7.00 -11.83 8.86
C SER A 311 -8.33 -12.58 8.85
N ASN A 312 -8.33 -13.78 9.46
CA ASN A 312 -9.53 -14.59 9.70
C ASN A 312 -10.27 -14.17 10.98
N ASP A 313 -9.52 -13.57 11.91
CA ASP A 313 -9.99 -12.97 13.16
C ASP A 313 -8.87 -12.15 13.81
N LEU A 314 -9.19 -11.23 14.71
CA LEU A 314 -8.18 -10.46 15.43
C LEU A 314 -8.63 -10.11 16.85
N ILE A 315 -7.69 -9.81 17.74
CA ILE A 315 -7.98 -9.16 19.02
C ILE A 315 -6.90 -8.14 19.34
N VAL A 316 -7.21 -7.23 20.26
CA VAL A 316 -6.26 -6.25 20.79
C VAL A 316 -6.17 -6.43 22.29
N TYR A 317 -4.94 -6.48 22.81
CA TYR A 317 -4.67 -6.57 24.24
C TYR A 317 -3.53 -5.61 24.61
N GLY A 318 -3.90 -4.52 25.28
CA GLY A 318 -2.97 -3.41 25.51
C GLY A 318 -2.37 -2.91 24.19
N ASP A 319 -1.04 -2.79 24.16
CA ASP A 319 -0.29 -2.36 22.97
C ASP A 319 0.07 -3.52 22.02
N GLU A 320 -0.69 -4.61 22.00
CA GLU A 320 -0.45 -5.75 21.11
C GLU A 320 -1.70 -6.10 20.30
N LEU A 321 -1.51 -6.25 18.99
CA LEU A 321 -2.52 -6.72 18.06
C LEU A 321 -2.22 -8.18 17.70
N TYR A 322 -3.20 -9.04 17.90
CA TYR A 322 -3.13 -10.46 17.58
C TYR A 322 -4.00 -10.71 16.36
N THR A 323 -3.42 -11.16 15.25
CA THR A 323 -4.16 -11.44 14.01
C THR A 323 -4.04 -12.91 13.64
N LEU A 324 -5.19 -13.55 13.42
CA LEU A 324 -5.29 -14.95 13.05
C LEU A 324 -5.10 -15.11 11.54
N GLY A 325 -4.02 -15.77 11.15
CA GLY A 325 -3.82 -16.28 9.80
C GLY A 325 -4.40 -17.69 9.65
N THR A 326 -3.97 -18.43 8.62
CA THR A 326 -4.40 -19.81 8.40
C THR A 326 -3.79 -20.79 9.41
N ASN A 327 -2.50 -20.61 9.73
CA ASN A 327 -1.72 -21.58 10.52
C ASN A 327 -0.97 -20.96 11.71
N SER A 328 -1.06 -19.65 11.91
CA SER A 328 -0.41 -18.94 13.00
C SER A 328 -1.30 -17.78 13.48
N ILE A 329 -1.07 -17.35 14.72
CA ILE A 329 -1.53 -16.05 15.20
C ILE A 329 -0.29 -15.15 15.24
N THR A 330 -0.25 -14.13 14.39
CA THR A 330 0.81 -13.14 14.40
C THR A 330 0.53 -12.11 15.50
N VAL A 331 1.52 -11.90 16.37
CA VAL A 331 1.48 -10.93 17.46
C VAL A 331 2.30 -9.71 17.06
N LEU A 332 1.64 -8.56 16.96
CA LEU A 332 2.19 -7.29 16.49
C LEU A 332 2.23 -6.29 17.65
N PRO A 333 3.41 -6.06 18.27
CA PRO A 333 3.55 -5.01 19.26
C PRO A 333 3.42 -3.64 18.60
N LEU A 334 2.57 -2.78 19.14
CA LEU A 334 2.34 -1.41 18.72
C LEU A 334 3.12 -0.47 19.62
N ARG A 335 4.05 0.29 19.08
CA ARG A 335 4.87 1.26 19.83
C ARG A 335 4.51 2.67 19.44
N ARG A 336 4.50 3.57 20.42
CA ARG A 336 4.11 4.97 20.23
C ARG A 336 5.31 5.82 19.83
N VAL A 337 5.19 6.54 18.72
CA VAL A 337 6.12 7.60 18.30
C VAL A 337 5.41 8.94 18.41
N LYS A 338 5.97 9.87 19.20
CA LYS A 338 5.44 11.23 19.28
C LYS A 338 6.22 12.14 18.35
N GLN A 339 5.50 12.86 17.50
CA GLN A 339 6.06 13.84 16.57
C GLN A 339 6.00 15.23 17.21
N LYS A 340 7.14 15.71 17.72
CA LYS A 340 7.22 16.97 18.45
C LYS A 340 7.87 18.06 17.62
N LEU A 341 7.16 19.17 17.49
CA LEU A 341 7.65 20.35 16.78
C LEU A 341 8.54 21.22 17.65
N TYR A 342 9.50 21.85 16.99
CA TYR A 342 10.33 22.91 17.51
C TYR A 342 10.43 24.03 16.50
N SER A 343 10.42 25.28 16.98
CA SER A 343 10.62 26.46 16.13
C SER A 343 12.08 26.61 15.67
N GLU A 344 13.05 26.07 16.41
CA GLU A 344 14.45 26.14 15.98
C GLU A 344 14.77 25.04 14.97
N THR A 345 15.71 25.33 14.08
CA THR A 345 16.36 24.32 13.25
C THR A 345 17.33 23.49 14.09
N ALA A 346 17.59 22.27 13.63
CA ALA A 346 18.61 21.37 14.14
C ALA A 346 19.81 21.33 13.18
N THR A 347 20.96 20.88 13.68
CA THR A 347 22.10 20.58 12.82
C THR A 347 21.74 19.39 11.91
N PRO A 348 21.81 19.53 10.57
CA PRO A 348 21.52 18.44 9.66
C PRO A 348 22.46 17.27 9.88
N ASN A 349 21.93 16.04 9.81
CA ASN A 349 22.77 14.87 9.67
C ASN A 349 23.43 14.89 8.28
N ARG A 350 24.73 14.62 8.21
CA ARG A 350 25.49 14.65 6.95
C ARG A 350 26.18 13.31 6.76
N LEU A 351 26.03 12.73 5.58
CA LEU A 351 26.71 11.52 5.16
C LEU A 351 27.51 11.78 3.90
N LEU A 352 28.60 11.03 3.73
CA LEU A 352 29.37 10.98 2.50
C LEU A 352 29.13 9.64 1.83
N GLU A 353 29.06 9.60 0.50
CA GLU A 353 28.93 8.35 -0.24
C GLU A 353 30.09 7.39 0.06
N THR A 354 31.27 7.94 0.36
CA THR A 354 32.47 7.18 0.75
C THR A 354 32.33 6.44 2.08
N GLN A 355 31.30 6.76 2.88
CA GLN A 355 30.96 6.07 4.12
C GLN A 355 30.01 4.88 3.89
N ALA A 356 29.72 4.53 2.63
CA ALA A 356 28.84 3.42 2.30
C ALA A 356 29.34 2.10 2.90
N MET A 357 28.41 1.35 3.49
CA MET A 357 28.64 -0.02 3.93
C MET A 357 28.80 -0.95 2.72
N THR A 358 27.98 -0.73 1.69
CA THR A 358 28.08 -1.41 0.41
C THR A 358 27.83 -0.41 -0.71
N GLN A 359 28.59 -0.55 -1.80
CA GLN A 359 28.41 0.21 -3.02
C GLN A 359 28.61 -0.72 -4.20
N THR A 360 27.59 -0.84 -5.05
CA THR A 360 27.64 -1.64 -6.27
C THR A 360 27.23 -0.79 -7.46
N ARG A 361 27.76 -1.12 -8.64
CA ARG A 361 27.38 -0.50 -9.90
C ARG A 361 26.45 -1.46 -10.65
N VAL A 362 25.50 -0.91 -11.39
CA VAL A 362 24.57 -1.67 -12.26
C VAL A 362 24.73 -1.22 -13.70
N LEU A 363 24.26 -2.05 -14.64
CA LEU A 363 24.37 -1.78 -16.07
C LEU A 363 25.82 -1.55 -16.50
N GLN A 364 26.76 -2.28 -15.90
CA GLN A 364 28.19 -2.15 -16.23
C GLN A 364 28.57 -3.10 -17.36
N ASP A 365 29.58 -2.75 -18.13
CA ASP A 365 30.10 -3.63 -19.17
C ASP A 365 30.59 -4.96 -18.55
N GLY A 366 30.29 -6.07 -19.21
CA GLY A 366 30.52 -7.42 -18.69
C GLY A 366 29.40 -7.99 -17.80
N GLU A 367 28.36 -7.21 -17.49
CA GLU A 367 27.16 -7.74 -16.83
C GLU A 367 26.46 -8.77 -17.72
N SER A 368 26.05 -9.91 -17.14
CA SER A 368 25.49 -11.02 -17.90
C SER A 368 24.14 -10.65 -18.53
N TRP A 369 23.83 -11.24 -19.70
CA TRP A 369 22.55 -11.01 -20.36
C TRP A 369 21.35 -11.48 -19.51
N SER A 370 21.50 -12.57 -18.75
CA SER A 370 20.46 -13.08 -17.87
C SER A 370 20.18 -12.13 -16.70
N THR A 371 21.21 -11.54 -16.10
CA THR A 371 21.03 -10.50 -15.07
C THR A 371 20.43 -9.24 -15.66
N LEU A 372 20.92 -8.80 -16.83
CA LEU A 372 20.46 -7.59 -17.50
C LEU A 372 18.97 -7.64 -17.86
N THR A 373 18.48 -8.81 -18.31
CA THR A 373 17.09 -9.01 -18.75
C THR A 373 16.16 -9.55 -17.65
N ASN A 374 16.66 -9.78 -16.43
CA ASN A 374 15.84 -10.17 -15.30
C ASN A 374 15.10 -8.94 -14.74
N VAL A 375 13.79 -8.85 -14.97
CA VAL A 375 12.96 -7.71 -14.53
C VAL A 375 12.95 -7.51 -13.01
N ALA A 376 13.12 -8.57 -12.22
CA ALA A 376 13.17 -8.48 -10.76
C ALA A 376 14.47 -7.82 -10.28
N GLU A 377 15.54 -7.92 -11.09
CA GLU A 377 16.86 -7.37 -10.78
C GLU A 377 17.14 -6.05 -11.48
N ARG A 378 16.58 -5.85 -12.68
CA ARG A 378 16.82 -4.71 -13.57
C ARG A 378 15.51 -4.15 -14.11
N HIS A 379 15.06 -3.09 -13.44
CA HIS A 379 13.99 -2.23 -13.91
C HIS A 379 14.23 -0.81 -13.38
N VAL A 380 13.62 0.17 -14.03
CA VAL A 380 13.69 1.57 -13.61
C VAL A 380 12.29 2.18 -13.70
N PHE A 381 11.86 2.86 -12.64
CA PHE A 381 10.69 3.73 -12.71
C PHE A 381 11.14 5.14 -13.09
N MET A 382 10.54 5.73 -14.13
CA MET A 382 11.00 7.03 -14.66
C MET A 382 10.81 8.20 -13.69
N ASP A 383 9.83 8.13 -12.79
CA ASP A 383 9.65 9.06 -11.67
C ASP A 383 10.52 8.73 -10.45
N LYS A 384 11.35 7.68 -10.54
CA LYS A 384 12.26 7.22 -9.47
C LYS A 384 13.64 6.84 -10.01
N ILE A 385 14.16 7.62 -10.98
CA ILE A 385 15.55 7.51 -11.46
C ILE A 385 16.52 7.57 -10.26
N LEU A 386 16.19 8.41 -9.29
CA LEU A 386 16.81 8.43 -7.96
C LEU A 386 15.78 7.91 -6.97
N SER A 387 16.17 6.96 -6.11
CA SER A 387 15.27 6.46 -5.06
C SER A 387 16.01 6.18 -3.77
N ALA A 388 15.29 6.34 -2.65
CA ALA A 388 15.79 6.12 -1.31
C ALA A 388 14.77 5.29 -0.52
N GLN A 389 15.27 4.36 0.29
CA GLN A 389 14.46 3.55 1.20
C GLN A 389 15.18 3.42 2.54
N LEU A 390 14.42 3.47 3.62
CA LEU A 390 14.94 3.19 4.95
C LEU A 390 14.67 1.72 5.31
N ASP A 391 15.73 0.96 5.52
CA ASP A 391 15.68 -0.39 6.09
C ASP A 391 16.43 -0.38 7.42
N ARG A 392 15.69 -0.42 8.53
CA ARG A 392 16.23 -0.33 9.89
C ARG A 392 17.05 0.97 10.07
N ASN A 393 18.34 0.83 10.33
CA ASN A 393 19.31 1.92 10.45
C ASN A 393 20.16 2.05 9.18
N LYS A 394 19.64 1.62 8.02
CA LYS A 394 20.33 1.70 6.74
C LYS A 394 19.49 2.45 5.74
N LEU A 395 20.12 3.42 5.09
CA LEU A 395 19.56 4.10 3.95
C LEU A 395 20.04 3.39 2.68
N ARG A 396 19.10 2.75 1.98
CA ARG A 396 19.32 2.16 0.66
C ARG A 396 19.03 3.21 -0.41
N LEU A 397 20.04 3.51 -1.21
CA LEU A 397 19.97 4.49 -2.28
C LEU A 397 20.20 3.80 -3.62
N GLN A 398 19.41 4.17 -4.61
CA GLN A 398 19.55 3.75 -6.00
C GLN A 398 19.68 4.99 -6.86
N SER A 399 20.68 5.00 -7.74
CA SER A 399 20.81 5.98 -8.81
C SER A 399 20.86 5.26 -10.15
N TYR A 400 19.86 5.51 -11.00
CA TYR A 400 19.90 5.22 -12.43
C TYR A 400 20.29 6.44 -13.25
N SER A 401 20.72 7.53 -12.60
CA SER A 401 21.27 8.68 -13.33
C SER A 401 22.52 8.25 -14.07
N ALA A 402 22.66 8.69 -15.33
CA ALA A 402 23.85 8.44 -16.12
C ALA A 402 25.04 9.36 -15.78
N VAL A 403 24.81 10.42 -15.00
CA VAL A 403 25.84 11.33 -14.49
C VAL A 403 25.84 11.37 -12.95
N PRO A 404 26.98 11.70 -12.31
CA PRO A 404 27.02 11.86 -10.86
C PRO A 404 26.07 12.97 -10.42
N VAL A 405 25.35 12.75 -9.33
CA VAL A 405 24.47 13.74 -8.72
C VAL A 405 25.06 14.19 -7.39
N ARG A 406 24.89 15.46 -7.02
CA ARG A 406 25.59 16.08 -5.88
C ARG A 406 24.66 16.93 -5.01
N ASN A 407 25.13 17.26 -3.81
CA ASN A 407 24.43 18.14 -2.85
C ASN A 407 22.97 17.69 -2.61
N LEU A 408 22.82 16.44 -2.20
CA LEU A 408 21.54 15.78 -2.09
C LEU A 408 20.95 15.97 -0.68
N GLN A 409 19.63 16.05 -0.61
CA GLN A 409 18.83 15.99 0.60
C GLN A 409 17.93 14.76 0.50
N ILE A 410 18.00 13.87 1.47
CA ILE A 410 17.12 12.72 1.57
C ILE A 410 15.95 13.14 2.44
N GLN A 411 14.82 13.43 1.81
CA GLN A 411 13.64 13.97 2.48
C GLN A 411 12.64 12.84 2.74
N ALA A 412 11.98 12.88 3.90
CA ALA A 412 10.96 11.91 4.24
C ALA A 412 9.69 12.58 4.76
N LYS A 413 8.54 12.03 4.36
CA LYS A 413 7.23 12.47 4.83
C LYS A 413 6.91 11.78 6.15
N LEU A 414 6.71 12.56 7.20
CA LEU A 414 6.34 12.01 8.50
C LEU A 414 5.02 11.24 8.39
N ARG A 415 4.98 10.07 9.03
CA ARG A 415 3.81 9.21 9.02
C ARG A 415 2.55 9.93 9.50
N GLN A 416 1.46 9.78 8.77
CA GLN A 416 0.15 10.39 9.06
C GLN A 416 0.23 11.91 9.24
N SER A 417 1.09 12.56 8.45
CA SER A 417 1.31 14.00 8.47
C SER A 417 1.64 14.49 7.06
N ASN A 418 1.39 15.78 6.80
CA ASN A 418 1.84 16.43 5.56
C ASN A 418 3.24 17.04 5.66
N ILE A 419 3.91 16.87 6.80
CA ILE A 419 5.22 17.46 7.04
C ILE A 419 6.32 16.59 6.45
N TRP A 420 7.13 17.22 5.61
CA TRP A 420 8.38 16.67 5.10
C TRP A 420 9.55 17.15 5.95
N VAL A 421 10.46 16.24 6.25
CA VAL A 421 11.69 16.53 6.98
C VAL A 421 12.91 16.10 6.17
N ASN A 422 14.03 16.80 6.33
CA ASN A 422 15.31 16.38 5.79
C ASN A 422 15.95 15.35 6.75
N LEU A 423 16.03 14.09 6.34
CA LEU A 423 16.64 13.01 7.13
C LEU A 423 18.16 13.14 7.17
N VAL A 424 18.76 13.42 6.02
CA VAL A 424 20.20 13.51 5.86
C VAL A 424 20.57 14.29 4.61
N GLU A 425 21.66 15.07 4.69
CA GLU A 425 22.34 15.65 3.55
C GLU A 425 23.46 14.70 3.09
N LEU A 426 23.51 14.43 1.78
CA LEU A 426 24.47 13.53 1.16
C LEU A 426 25.28 14.28 0.10
N ASP A 427 26.59 14.09 0.09
CA ASP A 427 27.50 14.79 -0.82
C ASP A 427 27.25 14.43 -2.30
N SER A 428 27.13 13.14 -2.62
CA SER A 428 26.92 12.68 -3.98
C SER A 428 26.39 11.24 -4.09
N LEU A 429 25.94 10.88 -5.30
CA LEU A 429 25.74 9.49 -5.71
C LEU A 429 26.37 9.25 -7.08
N LYS A 430 27.06 8.12 -7.23
CA LYS A 430 27.64 7.69 -8.50
C LYS A 430 26.56 7.32 -9.53
N PRO A 431 26.86 7.44 -10.84
CA PRO A 431 25.96 6.97 -11.89
C PRO A 431 25.68 5.47 -11.78
N PHE A 432 24.46 5.03 -12.12
CA PHE A 432 24.10 3.60 -12.18
C PHE A 432 24.63 2.80 -10.97
N SER A 433 24.19 3.17 -9.77
CA SER A 433 24.71 2.62 -8.52
C SER A 433 23.61 2.23 -7.53
N LYS A 434 23.94 1.25 -6.68
CA LYS A 434 23.20 0.93 -5.44
C LYS A 434 24.16 1.16 -4.27
N THR A 435 23.73 1.97 -3.31
CA THR A 435 24.54 2.38 -2.16
C THR A 435 23.76 2.14 -0.88
N GLU A 436 24.36 1.45 0.10
CA GLU A 436 23.81 1.34 1.46
C GLU A 436 24.65 2.15 2.43
N LEU A 437 24.03 3.14 3.07
CA LEU A 437 24.67 4.01 4.07
C LEU A 437 24.08 3.74 5.47
N PRO A 438 24.89 3.80 6.54
CA PRO A 438 24.37 3.69 7.89
C PRO A 438 23.68 5.02 8.27
N LEU A 439 22.43 4.93 8.73
CA LEU A 439 21.68 6.07 9.27
C LEU A 439 21.47 5.86 10.77
N GLN A 440 22.21 6.60 11.57
CA GLN A 440 22.08 6.58 13.04
C GLN A 440 21.01 7.59 13.46
N MET A 441 19.96 7.09 14.10
CA MET A 441 18.87 7.89 14.67
C MET A 441 18.58 7.41 16.07
N ASN A 442 18.33 8.34 16.99
CA ASN A 442 17.88 8.03 18.35
C ASN A 442 16.73 8.97 18.74
N ALA A 443 16.17 8.75 19.94
CA ALA A 443 15.02 9.51 20.42
C ALA A 443 15.26 11.03 20.55
N ASN A 444 16.53 11.49 20.54
CA ASN A 444 16.90 12.91 20.61
C ASN A 444 17.24 13.52 19.23
N THR A 445 17.28 12.72 18.17
CA THR A 445 17.55 13.21 16.82
C THR A 445 16.41 14.15 16.38
N ARG A 446 16.79 15.34 15.91
CA ARG A 446 15.88 16.33 15.31
C ARG A 446 16.13 16.43 13.81
N PHE A 447 15.07 16.55 13.03
CA PHE A 447 15.11 16.70 11.58
C PHE A 447 14.54 18.05 11.18
N ASN A 448 15.25 18.80 10.35
CA ASN A 448 14.74 20.07 9.84
C ASN A 448 13.53 19.85 8.95
N ARG A 449 12.51 20.68 9.10
CA ARG A 449 11.37 20.68 8.20
C ARG A 449 11.79 21.28 6.85
N VAL A 450 11.32 20.67 5.77
CA VAL A 450 11.62 21.12 4.40
C VAL A 450 10.99 22.49 4.11
N ASP A 451 9.92 22.86 4.81
CA ASP A 451 9.28 24.18 4.72
C ASP A 451 10.03 25.30 5.48
N GLY A 452 11.15 24.99 6.13
CA GLY A 452 11.96 25.96 6.89
C GLY A 452 11.37 26.37 8.25
N GLN A 453 10.22 25.84 8.66
CA GLN A 453 9.53 26.24 9.89
C GLN A 453 10.04 25.48 11.14
N GLY A 454 11.36 25.34 11.27
CA GLY A 454 12.03 24.70 12.40
C GLY A 454 12.32 23.20 12.19
N SER A 455 12.11 22.37 13.22
CA SER A 455 12.48 20.95 13.21
C SER A 455 11.49 20.06 13.95
N VAL A 456 11.59 18.75 13.71
CA VAL A 456 10.78 17.71 14.34
C VAL A 456 11.66 16.68 15.05
N GLN A 457 11.26 16.30 16.26
CA GLN A 457 11.83 15.16 16.99
C GLN A 457 10.84 14.01 17.02
N LEU A 458 11.35 12.79 16.86
CA LEU A 458 10.59 11.54 16.97
C LEU A 458 10.89 10.90 18.33
N GLU A 459 10.08 11.22 19.34
CA GLU A 459 10.22 10.65 20.69
C GLU A 459 9.62 9.23 20.71
N GLY A 460 10.25 8.30 21.44
CA GLY A 460 9.77 6.91 21.59
C GLY A 460 10.46 5.86 20.71
N LEU A 461 11.41 6.27 19.85
CA LEU A 461 12.19 5.34 19.02
C LEU A 461 12.99 4.30 19.84
N ASN A 462 13.32 4.60 21.09
CA ASN A 462 14.00 3.67 22.00
C ASN A 462 13.15 2.50 22.49
N GLN A 463 11.83 2.51 22.22
CA GLN A 463 10.93 1.42 22.59
C GLN A 463 10.95 0.26 21.59
N PHE A 464 11.48 0.50 20.39
CA PHE A 464 11.52 -0.49 19.32
C PHE A 464 12.72 -1.40 19.48
N VAL A 465 12.54 -2.70 19.19
CA VAL A 465 13.65 -3.64 19.10
C VAL A 465 14.57 -3.28 17.92
N GLU A 466 13.97 -2.82 16.83
CA GLU A 466 14.65 -2.34 15.64
C GLU A 466 13.85 -1.20 14.99
N MET A 467 14.51 -0.30 14.26
CA MET A 467 13.82 0.83 13.64
C MET A 467 12.69 0.33 12.72
N PRO A 468 11.45 0.81 12.88
CA PRO A 468 10.32 0.32 12.12
C PRO A 468 10.43 0.77 10.65
N ALA A 469 10.02 -0.12 9.74
CA ALA A 469 10.03 0.17 8.30
C ALA A 469 9.06 1.30 7.93
N ASP A 470 7.92 1.37 8.61
CA ASP A 470 6.85 2.32 8.33
C ASP A 470 6.96 3.59 9.20
N LEU A 471 8.17 4.12 9.43
CA LEU A 471 8.36 5.36 10.19
C LEU A 471 7.93 6.61 9.39
N PHE A 472 8.03 6.51 8.06
CA PHE A 472 7.75 7.58 7.11
C PHE A 472 6.80 7.06 6.04
N ASP A 473 5.86 7.91 5.59
CA ASP A 473 4.91 7.55 4.53
C ASP A 473 5.56 7.53 3.13
N ASP A 474 6.64 8.32 2.97
CA ASP A 474 7.38 8.43 1.71
C ASP A 474 8.82 8.91 1.97
N ILE A 475 9.75 8.55 1.09
CA ILE A 475 11.16 8.99 1.11
C ILE A 475 11.61 9.30 -0.31
N ARG A 476 12.21 10.48 -0.51
CA ARG A 476 12.69 10.96 -1.82
C ARG A 476 14.08 11.58 -1.74
N ILE A 477 14.75 11.62 -2.88
CA ILE A 477 16.03 12.32 -3.05
C ILE A 477 15.76 13.68 -3.69
N HIS A 478 16.24 14.76 -3.09
CA HIS A 478 16.07 16.12 -3.56
C HIS A 478 17.42 16.87 -3.65
N SER A 479 17.48 17.96 -4.40
CA SER A 479 18.58 18.92 -4.34
C SER A 479 18.10 20.32 -4.69
N GLU A 480 18.52 21.30 -3.89
CA GLU A 480 18.26 22.72 -4.14
C GLU A 480 19.26 23.33 -5.14
N THR A 481 20.38 22.67 -5.41
CA THR A 481 21.49 23.24 -6.21
C THR A 481 21.86 22.41 -7.43
N ASP A 482 21.62 21.10 -7.42
CA ASP A 482 21.87 20.25 -8.57
C ASP A 482 20.70 20.31 -9.56
N THR A 483 20.86 21.13 -10.60
CA THR A 483 19.85 21.32 -11.66
C THR A 483 19.49 20.03 -12.40
N HIS A 484 20.39 19.04 -12.45
CA HIS A 484 20.09 17.74 -13.04
C HIS A 484 19.11 16.97 -12.15
N VAL A 485 19.37 16.92 -10.84
CA VAL A 485 18.45 16.32 -9.85
C VAL A 485 17.08 17.00 -9.87
N GLN A 486 17.03 18.32 -10.00
CA GLN A 486 15.77 19.07 -10.10
C GLN A 486 14.94 18.64 -11.31
N LYS A 487 15.58 18.45 -12.48
CA LYS A 487 14.88 17.92 -13.67
C LYS A 487 14.39 16.51 -13.43
N LEU A 488 15.22 15.62 -12.89
CA LEU A 488 14.82 14.24 -12.60
C LEU A 488 13.59 14.19 -11.67
N ASN A 489 13.56 15.04 -10.64
CA ASN A 489 12.45 15.14 -9.69
C ASN A 489 11.18 15.78 -10.26
N SER A 490 11.24 16.39 -11.45
CA SER A 490 10.08 16.96 -12.14
C SER A 490 9.37 15.95 -13.07
N ILE A 491 9.95 14.77 -13.26
CA ILE A 491 9.36 13.71 -14.09
C ILE A 491 8.09 13.18 -13.42
N LYS A 492 6.97 13.28 -14.12
CA LYS A 492 5.63 12.81 -13.71
C LYS A 492 5.30 11.42 -14.24
N ALA A 493 6.03 10.97 -15.26
CA ALA A 493 5.80 9.69 -15.92
C ALA A 493 6.19 8.51 -15.02
N LYS A 494 5.23 7.64 -14.71
CA LYS A 494 5.39 6.50 -13.78
C LYS A 494 5.78 5.19 -14.47
N TRP A 495 6.43 5.30 -15.63
CA TRP A 495 6.70 4.13 -16.47
C TRP A 495 7.73 3.24 -15.81
N LYS A 496 7.45 1.93 -15.76
CA LYS A 496 8.42 0.91 -15.39
C LYS A 496 9.09 0.39 -16.66
N ILE A 497 10.32 0.78 -16.91
CA ILE A 497 11.11 0.26 -18.03
C ILE A 497 11.93 -0.94 -17.58
N TYR A 498 12.13 -1.89 -18.48
CA TYR A 498 13.02 -3.04 -18.31
C TYR A 498 13.48 -3.56 -19.67
N PHE A 499 14.41 -4.52 -19.66
CA PHE A 499 15.10 -4.97 -20.86
C PHE A 499 14.63 -6.36 -21.30
N GLY A 500 14.24 -6.49 -22.56
CA GLY A 500 13.65 -7.70 -23.10
C GLY A 500 14.66 -8.78 -23.46
N THR A 501 14.21 -10.02 -23.44
CA THR A 501 14.99 -11.21 -23.80
C THR A 501 14.99 -11.49 -25.32
N TYR A 502 14.94 -10.44 -26.13
CA TYR A 502 14.86 -10.57 -27.58
C TYR A 502 16.22 -10.95 -28.18
N ASP A 503 16.22 -11.94 -29.08
CA ASP A 503 17.41 -12.46 -29.77
C ASP A 503 16.97 -13.23 -31.03
N GLU A 504 16.69 -12.49 -32.11
CA GLU A 504 16.16 -13.05 -33.36
C GLU A 504 16.96 -12.48 -34.54
N PRO A 505 17.85 -13.26 -35.17
CA PRO A 505 18.69 -12.78 -36.26
C PRO A 505 17.90 -12.06 -37.36
N GLY A 506 18.37 -10.88 -37.76
CA GLY A 506 17.72 -10.05 -38.78
C GLY A 506 16.47 -9.28 -38.31
N LYS A 507 16.13 -9.35 -37.02
CA LYS A 507 14.97 -8.63 -36.45
C LYS A 507 15.28 -8.00 -35.09
N TRP A 508 15.75 -8.81 -34.15
CA TRP A 508 16.07 -8.43 -32.78
C TRP A 508 17.52 -8.78 -32.44
N CYS A 509 18.19 -7.88 -31.76
CA CYS A 509 19.51 -8.11 -31.20
C CYS A 509 19.45 -8.20 -29.68
N ARG A 510 20.38 -8.97 -29.11
CA ARG A 510 20.59 -8.97 -27.66
C ARG A 510 20.95 -7.57 -27.19
N ILE A 511 20.23 -7.11 -26.18
CA ILE A 511 20.60 -5.91 -25.46
C ILE A 511 21.90 -6.14 -24.67
N THR A 512 22.83 -5.19 -24.78
CA THR A 512 24.08 -5.16 -24.02
C THR A 512 24.03 -4.06 -22.95
N PRO A 513 24.94 -4.03 -21.97
CA PRO A 513 24.96 -2.98 -20.95
C PRO A 513 25.02 -1.56 -21.52
N VAL A 514 25.73 -1.33 -22.63
CA VAL A 514 25.80 -0.01 -23.27
C VAL A 514 24.46 0.43 -23.89
N TYR A 515 23.73 -0.48 -24.54
CA TYR A 515 22.35 -0.22 -24.98
C TYR A 515 21.42 0.04 -23.81
N ALA A 516 21.56 -0.72 -22.72
CA ALA A 516 20.72 -0.56 -21.54
C ALA A 516 20.92 0.81 -20.88
N ARG A 517 22.16 1.28 -20.73
CA ARG A 517 22.47 2.63 -20.23
C ARG A 517 21.89 3.71 -21.14
N GLU A 518 22.04 3.55 -22.46
CA GLU A 518 21.52 4.52 -23.43
C GLU A 518 19.98 4.56 -23.44
N TRP A 519 19.34 3.39 -23.30
CA TRP A 519 17.89 3.31 -23.14
C TRP A 519 17.40 4.09 -21.93
N VAL A 520 18.07 3.95 -20.78
CA VAL A 520 17.72 4.72 -19.57
C VAL A 520 17.83 6.23 -19.86
N ILE A 521 18.86 6.67 -20.57
CA ILE A 521 19.03 8.07 -20.97
C ILE A 521 17.88 8.54 -21.88
N MET A 522 17.61 7.81 -22.96
CA MET A 522 16.58 8.13 -23.95
C MET A 522 15.19 8.19 -23.29
N MET A 523 14.85 7.18 -22.49
CA MET A 523 13.57 7.12 -21.80
C MET A 523 13.44 8.18 -20.71
N THR A 524 14.53 8.56 -20.03
CA THR A 524 14.51 9.68 -19.06
C THR A 524 14.23 11.00 -19.78
N ASN A 525 14.87 11.26 -20.91
CA ASN A 525 14.60 12.46 -21.71
C ASN A 525 13.15 12.49 -22.21
N LEU A 526 12.64 11.37 -22.73
CA LEU A 526 11.25 11.27 -23.18
C LEU A 526 10.28 11.53 -22.00
N ALA A 527 10.46 10.82 -20.90
CA ALA A 527 9.66 10.98 -19.69
C ALA A 527 9.66 12.42 -19.17
N TYR A 528 10.83 13.07 -19.15
CA TYR A 528 10.94 14.48 -18.79
C TYR A 528 10.19 15.39 -19.76
N MET A 529 10.41 15.26 -21.07
CA MET A 529 9.70 16.05 -22.08
C MET A 529 8.19 15.94 -21.91
N LEU A 530 7.66 14.72 -21.76
CA LEU A 530 6.22 14.49 -21.60
C LEU A 530 5.67 14.94 -20.23
N SER A 531 6.54 15.28 -19.29
CA SER A 531 6.14 15.81 -17.96
C SER A 531 6.10 17.34 -17.91
N THR A 532 6.67 18.01 -18.92
CA THR A 532 6.79 19.47 -18.98
C THR A 532 5.48 20.19 -19.30
N SER A 533 5.39 21.47 -18.94
CA SER A 533 4.29 22.34 -19.36
C SER A 533 4.31 22.59 -20.87
N GLU A 534 5.48 22.54 -21.51
CA GLU A 534 5.59 22.58 -22.98
C GLU A 534 4.79 21.43 -23.61
N PHE A 535 5.01 20.17 -23.20
CA PHE A 535 4.24 19.04 -23.75
C PHE A 535 2.74 19.14 -23.43
N GLU A 536 2.38 19.47 -22.18
CA GLU A 536 0.98 19.65 -21.78
C GLU A 536 0.29 20.69 -22.68
N THR A 537 0.96 21.83 -22.93
CA THR A 537 0.45 22.87 -23.82
C THR A 537 0.28 22.36 -25.25
N LEU A 538 1.26 21.63 -25.80
CA LEU A 538 1.15 21.07 -27.15
C LEU A 538 0.02 20.06 -27.26
N TRP A 539 -0.15 19.19 -26.26
CA TRP A 539 -1.17 18.15 -26.26
C TRP A 539 -2.58 18.75 -26.24
N PHE A 540 -2.86 19.67 -25.32
CA PHE A 540 -4.17 20.29 -25.21
C PHE A 540 -4.47 21.32 -26.30
N ASN A 541 -3.46 21.81 -27.01
CA ASN A 541 -3.60 22.70 -28.17
C ASN A 541 -3.22 22.02 -29.50
N HIS A 542 -3.28 20.69 -29.56
CA HIS A 542 -2.75 19.89 -30.66
C HIS A 542 -3.23 20.38 -32.03
N LYS A 543 -4.52 20.70 -32.18
CA LYS A 543 -5.08 21.21 -33.43
C LYS A 543 -4.46 22.54 -33.86
N ALA A 544 -4.26 23.46 -32.92
CA ALA A 544 -3.68 24.77 -33.19
C ALA A 544 -2.20 24.68 -33.57
N VAL A 545 -1.45 23.78 -32.93
CA VAL A 545 -0.01 23.57 -33.19
C VAL A 545 0.20 22.78 -34.49
N MET A 546 -0.46 21.62 -34.59
CA MET A 546 -0.18 20.64 -35.64
C MET A 546 -1.00 20.89 -36.91
N GLY A 547 -2.09 21.67 -36.80
CA GLY A 547 -2.99 22.03 -37.89
C GLY A 547 -4.07 20.98 -38.19
N HIS A 548 -4.27 20.01 -37.29
CA HIS A 548 -5.25 18.93 -37.47
C HIS A 548 -5.63 18.32 -36.11
N ASP A 549 -6.80 17.69 -36.02
CA ASP A 549 -7.20 16.96 -34.81
C ASP A 549 -6.38 15.67 -34.63
N PHE A 550 -6.28 15.21 -33.37
CA PHE A 550 -5.76 13.89 -33.05
C PHE A 550 -6.88 12.84 -33.21
N PHE A 551 -6.55 11.59 -33.56
CA PHE A 551 -7.56 10.55 -33.76
C PHE A 551 -7.05 9.14 -33.39
N GLY A 552 -7.99 8.27 -33.00
CA GLY A 552 -7.75 6.90 -32.59
C GLY A 552 -7.78 5.88 -33.73
N ASN A 553 -8.00 4.61 -33.41
CA ASN A 553 -7.88 3.51 -34.38
C ASN A 553 -9.01 3.44 -35.42
N ALA A 554 -10.13 4.16 -35.21
CA ALA A 554 -11.17 4.29 -36.23
C ALA A 554 -10.77 5.27 -37.36
N GLY A 555 -9.63 5.95 -37.21
CA GLY A 555 -9.13 6.91 -38.19
C GLY A 555 -9.84 8.26 -38.10
N LYS A 556 -9.81 9.00 -39.21
CA LYS A 556 -10.30 10.38 -39.34
C LYS A 556 -11.83 10.42 -39.53
N VAL A 557 -12.58 9.88 -38.58
CA VAL A 557 -14.05 9.81 -38.63
C VAL A 557 -14.67 10.42 -37.37
N ASP A 558 -15.87 10.96 -37.51
CA ASP A 558 -16.68 11.38 -36.36
C ASP A 558 -17.32 10.15 -35.71
N GLY A 559 -16.89 9.80 -34.50
CA GLY A 559 -17.42 8.66 -33.77
C GLY A 559 -16.46 8.09 -32.72
N PRO A 560 -16.88 7.05 -31.98
CA PRO A 560 -16.03 6.38 -31.00
C PRO A 560 -14.69 5.95 -31.61
N ASN A 561 -13.59 6.25 -30.92
CA ASN A 561 -12.22 5.92 -31.36
C ASN A 561 -11.78 6.59 -32.68
N GLY A 562 -12.55 7.58 -33.17
CA GLY A 562 -12.21 8.46 -34.30
C GLY A 562 -11.48 9.72 -33.83
N PHE A 563 -11.91 10.90 -34.27
CA PHE A 563 -11.36 12.17 -33.77
C PHE A 563 -11.53 12.34 -32.25
N TYR A 564 -10.48 12.81 -31.59
CA TYR A 564 -10.47 13.01 -30.14
C TYR A 564 -11.27 14.23 -29.73
N LYS A 565 -12.04 14.09 -28.64
CA LYS A 565 -12.74 15.18 -27.96
C LYS A 565 -11.94 15.66 -26.75
N ALA A 566 -12.35 16.78 -26.14
CA ALA A 566 -11.66 17.35 -24.98
C ALA A 566 -11.46 16.34 -23.83
N GLU A 567 -12.47 15.51 -23.56
CA GLU A 567 -12.41 14.42 -22.58
C GLU A 567 -11.37 13.34 -22.93
N ASP A 568 -11.17 13.03 -24.22
CA ASP A 568 -10.14 12.11 -24.68
C ASP A 568 -8.75 12.67 -24.41
N TYR A 569 -8.50 13.95 -24.71
CA TYR A 569 -7.21 14.59 -24.43
C TYR A 569 -6.88 14.52 -22.94
N ALA A 570 -7.83 14.84 -22.05
CA ALA A 570 -7.60 14.81 -20.61
C ALA A 570 -7.30 13.39 -20.09
N ARG A 571 -8.12 12.40 -20.50
CA ARG A 571 -7.92 10.99 -20.13
C ARG A 571 -6.58 10.47 -20.65
N VAL A 572 -6.31 10.67 -21.93
CA VAL A 572 -5.10 10.16 -22.59
C VAL A 572 -3.84 10.82 -22.06
N TYR A 573 -3.88 12.10 -21.68
CA TYR A 573 -2.75 12.74 -21.02
C TYR A 573 -2.35 11.99 -19.74
N GLN A 574 -3.34 11.62 -18.92
CA GLN A 574 -3.10 10.78 -17.74
C GLN A 574 -2.62 9.38 -18.12
N ASP A 575 -3.18 8.77 -19.17
CA ASP A 575 -2.75 7.44 -19.64
C ASP A 575 -1.28 7.47 -20.12
N ILE A 576 -0.84 8.54 -20.80
CA ILE A 576 0.54 8.73 -21.23
C ILE A 576 1.46 8.74 -20.02
N LEU A 577 1.15 9.52 -18.98
CA LEU A 577 1.97 9.59 -17.78
C LEU A 577 1.93 8.28 -16.96
N ASN A 578 0.86 7.51 -17.06
CA ASN A 578 0.64 6.26 -16.30
C ASN A 578 0.70 5.00 -17.19
N ARG A 579 1.52 4.98 -18.25
CA ARG A 579 1.62 3.91 -19.28
C ARG A 579 1.91 2.48 -18.78
N ASP A 580 2.05 2.23 -17.49
CA ASP A 580 2.46 0.95 -16.90
C ASP A 580 3.91 0.54 -17.26
N GLU A 581 4.11 -0.49 -18.06
CA GLU A 581 5.34 -1.22 -18.29
C GLU A 581 5.84 -1.05 -19.74
N VAL A 582 7.15 -0.85 -19.90
CA VAL A 582 7.82 -0.74 -21.21
C VAL A 582 8.99 -1.71 -21.29
N ASN A 583 8.86 -2.72 -22.15
CA ASN A 583 9.83 -3.75 -22.45
C ASN A 583 10.72 -3.32 -23.61
N LEU A 584 11.94 -2.91 -23.28
CA LEU A 584 12.89 -2.29 -24.20
C LEU A 584 13.71 -3.34 -24.95
N GLY A 585 13.87 -3.16 -26.26
CA GLY A 585 14.68 -4.03 -27.11
C GLY A 585 15.57 -3.27 -28.08
N VAL A 586 16.40 -4.01 -28.81
CA VAL A 586 17.25 -3.48 -29.88
C VAL A 586 16.85 -4.20 -31.16
N THR A 587 16.46 -3.45 -32.19
CA THR A 587 16.04 -4.01 -33.47
C THR A 587 17.10 -3.85 -34.55
N ASN A 588 16.92 -4.60 -35.64
CA ASN A 588 17.69 -4.47 -36.88
C ASN A 588 16.72 -4.66 -38.05
N MET A 589 15.75 -3.73 -38.20
CA MET A 589 14.67 -3.90 -39.17
C MET A 589 14.31 -2.63 -39.96
N GLY A 590 15.10 -1.58 -39.87
CA GLY A 590 14.91 -0.33 -40.61
C GLY A 590 14.18 0.78 -39.85
N GLY A 591 14.06 0.67 -38.53
CA GLY A 591 13.43 1.69 -37.68
C GLY A 591 13.23 1.23 -36.24
N GLY A 592 12.19 0.43 -36.01
CA GLY A 592 11.82 -0.04 -34.69
C GLY A 592 10.60 -0.96 -34.71
N LEU A 593 10.20 -1.40 -33.53
CA LEU A 593 9.00 -2.20 -33.31
C LEU A 593 8.38 -1.88 -31.96
N GLY A 594 7.17 -1.35 -31.99
CA GLY A 594 6.31 -1.11 -30.84
C GLY A 594 5.12 -2.04 -30.79
N GLY A 595 4.59 -2.28 -29.59
CA GLY A 595 3.36 -3.03 -29.43
C GLY A 595 3.05 -3.35 -27.98
N TRP A 596 1.91 -2.90 -27.48
CA TRP A 596 1.52 -3.03 -26.07
C TRP A 596 2.64 -2.58 -25.11
N LYS A 597 3.40 -3.51 -24.53
CA LYS A 597 4.57 -3.22 -23.67
C LYS A 597 5.88 -3.09 -24.44
N VAL A 598 5.99 -3.65 -25.65
CA VAL A 598 7.23 -3.71 -26.43
C VAL A 598 7.58 -2.33 -26.99
N LEU A 599 8.86 -1.96 -26.88
CA LEU A 599 9.47 -0.82 -27.55
C LEU A 599 10.92 -1.18 -27.95
N GLY A 600 11.12 -1.48 -29.22
CA GLY A 600 12.43 -1.73 -29.82
C GLY A 600 12.77 -0.67 -30.85
N VAL A 601 14.04 -0.30 -30.94
CA VAL A 601 14.54 0.62 -31.98
C VAL A 601 15.89 0.15 -32.52
N ASP A 602 16.21 0.57 -33.73
CA ASP A 602 17.47 0.26 -34.39
C ASP A 602 18.65 1.04 -33.78
N THR A 603 19.87 0.49 -33.90
CA THR A 603 21.09 1.03 -33.29
C THR A 603 21.32 2.51 -33.57
N TRP A 604 21.01 2.97 -34.78
CA TRP A 604 21.26 4.36 -35.16
C TRP A 604 20.46 5.36 -34.29
N LEU A 605 19.29 4.98 -33.77
CA LEU A 605 18.46 5.84 -32.91
C LEU A 605 19.07 6.07 -31.52
N PHE A 606 19.88 5.13 -31.02
CA PHE A 606 20.56 5.24 -29.71
C PHE A 606 21.60 6.36 -29.64
N TYR A 607 22.10 6.79 -30.79
CA TYR A 607 22.92 8.00 -30.88
C TYR A 607 22.19 9.15 -31.56
N GLY A 608 21.33 8.84 -32.54
CA GLY A 608 20.59 9.80 -33.33
C GLY A 608 19.71 10.74 -32.52
N HIS A 609 19.24 10.30 -31.34
CA HIS A 609 18.39 11.08 -30.44
C HIS A 609 19.07 12.33 -29.86
N TYR A 610 20.40 12.44 -29.87
CA TYR A 610 21.11 13.68 -29.53
C TYR A 610 21.22 14.66 -30.71
N ARG A 611 20.95 14.18 -31.93
CA ARG A 611 21.28 14.82 -33.23
C ARG A 611 20.04 14.93 -34.11
N LEU A 612 20.24 14.97 -35.43
CA LEU A 612 19.21 15.20 -36.45
C LEU A 612 18.14 14.09 -36.58
N SER A 613 18.33 12.94 -35.92
CA SER A 613 17.36 11.86 -35.97
C SER A 613 16.25 12.01 -34.93
N GLY A 614 16.46 12.83 -33.90
CA GLY A 614 15.45 13.19 -32.90
C GLY A 614 14.78 12.00 -32.21
N PHE A 615 13.52 12.19 -31.84
CA PHE A 615 12.70 11.19 -31.14
C PHE A 615 11.59 10.58 -32.03
N ARG A 616 11.55 10.92 -33.32
CA ARG A 616 10.53 10.51 -34.28
C ARG A 616 10.12 9.03 -34.15
N ILE A 617 11.04 8.11 -34.43
CA ILE A 617 10.71 6.68 -34.43
C ILE A 617 10.45 6.16 -33.01
N ILE A 618 11.16 6.68 -32.00
CA ILE A 618 10.90 6.31 -30.61
C ILE A 618 9.45 6.66 -30.22
N ALA A 619 8.97 7.85 -30.61
CA ALA A 619 7.61 8.30 -30.37
C ALA A 619 6.58 7.48 -31.14
N HIS A 620 6.86 7.16 -32.42
CA HIS A 620 6.05 6.25 -33.23
C HIS A 620 5.88 4.89 -32.54
N GLU A 621 6.99 4.25 -32.17
CA GLU A 621 6.95 2.91 -31.57
C GLU A 621 6.33 2.95 -30.17
N PHE A 622 6.56 4.03 -29.42
CA PHE A 622 5.88 4.27 -28.16
C PHE A 622 4.36 4.41 -28.38
N GLY A 623 3.90 5.05 -29.46
CA GLY A 623 2.48 5.20 -29.79
C GLY A 623 1.69 3.88 -29.90
N HIS A 624 2.34 2.78 -30.29
CA HIS A 624 1.72 1.45 -30.48
C HIS A 624 1.04 0.83 -29.25
N ARG A 625 1.14 1.45 -28.06
CA ARG A 625 0.32 1.07 -26.90
C ARG A 625 -1.15 1.38 -27.09
N TRP A 626 -1.46 2.50 -27.74
CA TRP A 626 -2.82 3.04 -27.85
C TRP A 626 -3.41 2.86 -29.24
N GLY A 627 -2.58 2.86 -30.28
CA GLY A 627 -3.07 2.64 -31.63
C GLY A 627 -2.00 2.27 -32.64
N GLY A 628 -2.44 1.76 -33.78
CA GLY A 628 -1.56 1.33 -34.87
C GLY A 628 -1.40 2.39 -35.96
N HIS A 629 -0.91 1.97 -37.12
CA HIS A 629 -0.65 2.86 -38.27
C HIS A 629 -1.88 3.58 -38.83
N ASN A 630 -3.08 3.14 -38.46
CA ASN A 630 -4.34 3.78 -38.84
C ASN A 630 -4.77 4.91 -37.88
N SER A 631 -3.98 5.20 -36.84
CA SER A 631 -4.27 6.21 -35.81
C SER A 631 -3.19 7.28 -35.77
N ALA A 632 -3.48 8.43 -35.16
CA ALA A 632 -2.49 9.49 -34.97
C ALA A 632 -1.37 9.13 -33.96
N TRP A 633 -1.40 7.92 -33.37
CA TRP A 633 -0.35 7.43 -32.47
C TRP A 633 0.89 6.92 -33.21
N ALA A 634 0.70 6.17 -34.28
CA ALA A 634 1.76 5.48 -35.01
C ALA A 634 1.59 5.63 -36.53
N MET A 635 0.98 6.71 -36.99
CA MET A 635 0.93 7.06 -38.40
C MET A 635 2.18 7.87 -38.76
N ALA A 636 2.99 7.34 -39.68
CA ALA A 636 4.26 7.96 -40.08
C ALA A 636 4.07 9.43 -40.47
N GLY A 637 4.88 10.31 -39.88
CA GLY A 637 4.84 11.76 -40.14
C GLY A 637 3.56 12.48 -39.70
N TYR A 638 2.73 11.88 -38.85
CA TYR A 638 1.47 12.46 -38.40
C TYR A 638 1.25 12.29 -36.89
N GLY A 639 0.58 13.25 -36.25
CA GLY A 639 0.14 13.09 -34.86
C GLY A 639 1.29 13.06 -33.84
N PHE A 640 1.37 11.99 -33.06
CA PHE A 640 2.27 11.88 -31.90
C PHE A 640 3.75 11.88 -32.31
N GLU A 641 4.08 11.16 -33.38
CA GLU A 641 5.43 11.06 -33.92
C GLU A 641 6.08 12.44 -34.19
N PRO A 642 5.57 13.28 -35.11
CA PRO A 642 6.16 14.59 -35.38
C PRO A 642 6.03 15.55 -34.20
N MET A 643 4.97 15.44 -33.39
CA MET A 643 4.79 16.32 -32.22
C MET A 643 5.92 16.14 -31.20
N VAL A 644 6.23 14.90 -30.83
CA VAL A 644 7.30 14.60 -29.87
C VAL A 644 8.67 14.87 -30.46
N ASP A 645 8.87 14.56 -31.74
CA ASP A 645 10.12 14.84 -32.45
C ASP A 645 10.43 16.34 -32.50
N TRP A 646 9.44 17.15 -32.87
CA TRP A 646 9.59 18.60 -32.94
C TRP A 646 9.77 19.24 -31.56
N LEU A 647 9.11 18.71 -30.54
CA LEU A 647 9.34 19.11 -29.15
C LEU A 647 10.77 18.77 -28.71
N ASN A 648 11.30 17.61 -29.11
CA ASN A 648 12.69 17.26 -28.82
C ASN A 648 13.67 18.26 -29.44
N PHE A 649 13.51 18.63 -30.72
CA PHE A 649 14.34 19.66 -31.34
C PHE A 649 14.17 21.04 -30.69
N TYR A 650 12.96 21.40 -30.29
CA TYR A 650 12.70 22.61 -29.50
C TYR A 650 13.57 22.64 -28.23
N PHE A 651 13.62 21.55 -27.48
CA PHE A 651 14.49 21.45 -26.32
C PHE A 651 15.98 21.44 -26.70
N GLN A 652 16.39 20.68 -27.72
CA GLN A 652 17.80 20.60 -28.10
C GLN A 652 18.42 21.92 -28.53
N ARG A 653 17.63 22.87 -29.06
CA ARG A 653 18.09 24.23 -29.36
C ARG A 653 18.33 25.10 -28.12
N ARG A 654 17.97 24.61 -26.94
CA ARG A 654 18.15 25.27 -25.64
C ARG A 654 19.12 24.44 -24.80
N PRO A 655 20.40 24.81 -24.74
CA PRO A 655 21.40 24.07 -23.99
C PRO A 655 20.97 23.84 -22.53
N GLY A 656 21.14 22.61 -22.05
CA GLY A 656 20.79 22.23 -20.69
C GLY A 656 19.29 22.18 -20.42
N SER A 657 18.43 22.12 -21.43
CA SER A 657 16.98 22.04 -21.21
C SER A 657 16.47 20.62 -20.94
N LEU A 658 17.16 19.59 -21.44
CA LEU A 658 16.91 18.18 -21.13
C LEU A 658 17.83 17.67 -20.00
N PRO A 659 17.49 16.55 -19.34
CA PRO A 659 18.39 15.86 -18.41
C PRO A 659 19.70 15.44 -19.09
N TYR A 660 19.63 14.86 -20.29
CA TYR A 660 20.79 14.34 -21.00
C TYR A 660 20.89 14.90 -22.42
N MET A 661 21.94 15.67 -22.70
CA MET A 661 22.20 16.23 -24.02
C MET A 661 23.63 15.96 -24.51
N ASP A 662 24.52 15.55 -23.61
CA ASP A 662 25.91 15.25 -23.93
C ASP A 662 26.05 13.78 -24.34
N PRO A 663 26.37 13.48 -25.62
CA PRO A 663 26.52 12.11 -26.10
C PRO A 663 27.73 11.38 -25.49
N ASN A 664 28.63 12.09 -24.78
CA ASN A 664 29.77 11.49 -24.12
C ASN A 664 29.43 10.93 -22.72
N VAL A 665 28.21 11.16 -22.22
CA VAL A 665 27.77 10.64 -20.92
C VAL A 665 27.84 9.11 -20.87
N ASN A 666 27.34 8.44 -21.93
CA ASN A 666 27.49 6.99 -22.11
C ASN A 666 28.52 6.64 -23.19
N ALA A 667 28.95 7.62 -23.98
CA ALA A 667 29.91 7.47 -25.07
C ALA A 667 29.55 6.35 -26.08
N PHE A 668 28.25 6.13 -26.31
CA PHE A 668 27.72 5.06 -27.17
C PHE A 668 28.34 5.03 -28.58
N HIS A 669 28.63 6.20 -29.16
CA HIS A 669 29.25 6.33 -30.48
C HIS A 669 30.71 5.91 -30.55
N LEU A 670 31.36 5.68 -29.41
CA LEU A 670 32.73 5.18 -29.31
C LEU A 670 32.78 3.67 -29.04
N THR A 671 31.61 3.03 -28.85
CA THR A 671 31.54 1.58 -28.64
C THR A 671 31.98 0.85 -29.90
N PRO A 672 32.86 -0.17 -29.78
CA PRO A 672 33.26 -0.98 -30.93
C PRO A 672 32.08 -1.63 -31.63
N ASP A 673 32.09 -1.66 -32.98
CA ASP A 673 31.01 -2.27 -33.77
C ASP A 673 30.74 -3.74 -33.39
N THR A 674 31.75 -4.46 -32.87
CA THR A 674 31.62 -5.84 -32.38
C THR A 674 30.72 -5.99 -31.16
N GLU A 675 30.47 -4.91 -30.43
CA GLU A 675 29.59 -4.87 -29.25
C GLU A 675 28.21 -4.28 -29.58
N LEU A 676 27.99 -3.90 -30.84
CA LEU A 676 26.76 -3.30 -31.34
C LEU A 676 26.00 -4.25 -32.27
N CYS A 677 24.68 -4.13 -32.30
CA CYS A 677 23.82 -4.81 -33.24
C CYS A 677 24.07 -4.38 -34.70
N GLN A 678 24.45 -3.11 -34.89
CA GLN A 678 24.87 -2.51 -36.16
C GLN A 678 25.87 -1.39 -35.87
N GLY A 679 26.78 -1.10 -36.79
CA GLY A 679 27.73 0.01 -36.62
C GLY A 679 27.05 1.39 -36.64
N VAL A 680 27.71 2.39 -36.05
CA VAL A 680 27.20 3.78 -36.00
C VAL A 680 27.62 4.56 -37.24
N ASN A 681 26.65 5.11 -37.97
CA ASN A 681 26.92 5.93 -39.15
C ASN A 681 27.58 7.27 -38.77
N GLN A 682 28.83 7.49 -39.21
CA GLN A 682 29.61 8.70 -38.92
C GLN A 682 28.98 10.01 -39.40
N ASN A 683 28.11 9.98 -40.43
CA ASN A 683 27.40 11.17 -40.87
C ASN A 683 26.34 11.61 -39.86
N MET A 684 25.76 10.66 -39.11
CA MET A 684 24.86 10.98 -38.00
C MET A 684 25.62 11.54 -36.80
N VAL A 685 26.85 11.05 -36.56
CA VAL A 685 27.75 11.55 -35.51
C VAL A 685 28.05 13.04 -35.68
N LYS A 686 28.25 13.47 -36.92
CA LYS A 686 28.56 14.87 -37.27
C LYS A 686 27.35 15.81 -37.33
N GLY A 687 26.12 15.28 -37.37
CA GLY A 687 24.92 16.10 -37.41
C GLY A 687 24.77 16.93 -36.14
N VAL A 688 24.30 18.19 -36.25
CA VAL A 688 24.03 19.04 -35.08
C VAL A 688 22.54 19.29 -34.99
N ALA A 689 21.92 18.96 -33.87
CA ALA A 689 20.48 19.17 -33.65
C ALA A 689 20.01 20.61 -33.94
N THR A 690 20.85 21.61 -33.61
CA THR A 690 20.52 23.03 -33.82
C THR A 690 20.42 23.42 -35.29
N SER A 691 20.94 22.61 -36.22
CA SER A 691 20.79 22.84 -37.66
C SER A 691 19.51 22.21 -38.24
N ALA A 692 18.71 21.50 -37.44
CA ALA A 692 17.41 21.01 -37.88
C ALA A 692 16.50 22.22 -38.23
N PRO A 693 15.74 22.15 -39.33
CA PRO A 693 14.83 23.22 -39.71
C PRO A 693 13.90 23.63 -38.57
N TRP A 694 13.54 24.92 -38.55
CA TRP A 694 12.53 25.44 -37.64
C TRP A 694 11.19 24.75 -37.92
N ASN A 695 10.50 24.28 -36.88
CA ASN A 695 9.28 23.50 -37.01
C ASN A 695 8.07 24.21 -36.38
N LYS A 696 6.88 23.60 -36.50
CA LYS A 696 5.63 24.21 -35.99
C LYS A 696 5.61 24.41 -34.48
N VAL A 697 6.25 23.53 -33.71
CA VAL A 697 6.35 23.66 -32.24
C VAL A 697 7.17 24.91 -31.90
N ASP A 698 8.26 25.14 -32.62
CA ASP A 698 9.09 26.32 -32.40
C ASP A 698 8.37 27.62 -32.75
N GLU A 699 7.66 27.64 -33.89
CA GLU A 699 6.85 28.78 -34.31
C GLU A 699 5.73 29.05 -33.30
N TYR A 700 5.06 28.01 -32.82
CA TYR A 700 4.01 28.13 -31.83
C TYR A 700 4.52 28.76 -30.53
N PHE A 701 5.62 28.26 -29.97
CA PHE A 701 6.16 28.80 -28.71
C PHE A 701 6.86 30.15 -28.86
N LYS A 702 7.32 30.51 -30.06
CA LYS A 702 7.76 31.88 -30.36
C LYS A 702 6.60 32.87 -30.24
N ASN A 703 5.42 32.48 -30.73
CA ASN A 703 4.21 33.32 -30.73
C ASN A 703 3.40 33.22 -29.42
N ASN A 704 3.58 32.13 -28.67
CA ASN A 704 2.86 31.83 -27.42
C ASN A 704 3.86 31.42 -26.32
N PRO A 705 4.66 32.36 -25.79
CA PRO A 705 5.65 32.05 -24.76
C PRO A 705 4.98 31.56 -23.47
N ILE A 706 5.51 30.49 -22.89
CA ILE A 706 5.06 29.99 -21.58
C ILE A 706 5.76 30.80 -20.48
N ASN A 707 4.98 31.40 -19.57
CA ASN A 707 5.51 31.99 -18.35
C ASN A 707 6.10 30.88 -17.46
N LYS A 708 7.42 30.87 -17.32
CA LYS A 708 8.10 30.01 -16.34
C LYS A 708 8.07 30.73 -15.00
N ASN A 709 7.10 30.37 -14.16
CA ASN A 709 7.10 30.76 -12.75
C ASN A 709 8.09 29.91 -11.97
#